data_AF-A0AAW4MPC4-F1
#
_entry.id   AF-A0AAW4MPC4-F1
#
_cell.length_a   1.000
_cell.length_b   1.000
_cell.length_c   1.000
_cell.angle_alpha   90.00
_cell.angle_beta   90.00
_cell.angle_gamma   90.00
#
_symmetry.space_group_name_H-M   'P 1'
#
loop_
_entity.id
_entity.type
_entity.pdbx_description
1 polymer ?
#
loop_
_entity_poly.entity_id
_entity_poly.type
_entity_poly.pdbx_seq_one_letter_code
_entity_poly.pdbx_strand_id
1 'polypeptide(L)'
;MNKNNMKRVLMSVMLVSSMTLSSGAIVAQAYNGTSAITERTMTNEQLVAATTPILQSYTKDASDKTWVMTKDSKFVIVANEANLKNERLAEIVKLVNSEFMAKQIVSSDAQAMLYNQDGTPTDITIDIKPVSEITDKTTSKEAYKITIDDTGIHLTGASETAVLYGLRTIEQLSIANNNTLAYGEIVDYPNVAERRIHVDMARKYISKEWFIRQIREMSYFKMNAIQMHFSENLGFRIECETDPSIVSEQHLTKADVREILAEAKKYGVKVIPSFDSPGHVDQILRAHPEYGQKDKYGNNYKSGLDVTNPEAIKYIYSLYDEYMELFKGCTDFHIGGDEYMEFDRAPFTTQYKEVLDNYARENIDPNATWKDVIAKYINDLAEHVHKKGFTPRIWNDGIYYGENSWGQNKQMIEMHKYIGIDFWSQMSWNHSIAKLQTFLDKGHDTIYNVNASFFYYVLRPSMPNDGRKQHSFDNLNSDKLIFDEWTPGKFQANTIADDNPAIKGASLAIWCDKADVCDEDTITEDIANEMRALATKAWNTKSNSIISHNQFKANYAKLGHVAAFDKGSTLPDSGSILLADSLGKVTIKYVDKDGKELKSPVTRYGNIGDEYNFTAEKIYGYRLVSDKDSATGTYSKKGDTFTFTYEIYTDKTDLKAALDNALDENVYIGATLGEYKTALDEAQKLYDDKDALQQDVDAILTTLNNAKKKAVKRAYYALWVEVENPMADNGYASGYSEYLEAVKNGKKVLYGEEVTDEAVKTAYDALVAARNGLMKRDGTVPGIEASDGYWQLGVSPSDKYSYEKMFDGNRETFAWFNDAQKVGKHITFTLPKTVNMSGIKISAPERPGSDIIKNADIMVSTDKENWTTVGNLRMTADTLEQSFTFDKQSVKYVKLVMKEASESWYKIAEVQFTYDQVEETTELKDLLTEAYNQDLTDKTSDSVDTFLDALVEAQKAYAREDLNNEEVINALRTAMKNLKVVSKVNKADLEKAVTKAEAISEETLNKAVKKARDAFTKALNDAKAVFENKGASQEEVNEATKKLEDAIKGLDVLKGNTTALDAKIAEIKKLDESKYTEESWTALMNVVAEAKGLDAENATQVEVDEVVAKLTKAVNALEEKVVIEPEKPSEKPEIKPETKPEVKPETKPEVKPETKPEDKKDATVKTGDPTSLFGLVSAMALSLAGFVSVKKKKD
;
A
#
# COMPACT_ATOMS: atom_id res chain seq x y z
N MET A 1 -56.11 58.34 13.91
CA MET A 1 -57.41 58.86 13.41
C MET A 1 -57.33 59.04 11.88
N ASN A 2 -58.44 59.30 11.19
CA ASN A 2 -58.62 59.14 9.73
C ASN A 2 -57.70 59.92 8.75
N LYS A 3 -57.46 59.27 7.58
CA LYS A 3 -57.46 59.78 6.18
C LYS A 3 -56.94 61.19 5.82
N ASN A 4 -55.90 61.25 4.97
CA ASN A 4 -55.88 61.78 3.58
C ASN A 4 -54.41 61.76 3.06
N ASN A 5 -54.00 61.35 1.86
CA ASN A 5 -54.53 61.31 0.47
C ASN A 5 -54.12 62.54 -0.40
N MET A 6 -53.59 62.24 -1.61
CA MET A 6 -53.22 63.12 -2.75
C MET A 6 -51.98 64.06 -2.75
N LYS A 7 -50.98 63.66 -3.57
CA LYS A 7 -50.26 64.43 -4.62
C LYS A 7 -49.55 65.78 -4.33
N ARG A 8 -48.21 65.77 -4.47
CA ARG A 8 -47.42 66.67 -5.38
C ARG A 8 -46.32 65.82 -6.06
N VAL A 9 -45.98 65.86 -7.36
CA VAL A 9 -46.23 66.74 -8.55
C VAL A 9 -45.13 67.78 -8.86
N LEU A 10 -44.32 67.44 -9.88
CA LEU A 10 -43.52 68.24 -10.83
C LEU A 10 -42.53 69.33 -10.35
N MET A 11 -41.25 69.10 -10.67
CA MET A 11 -40.62 69.65 -11.90
C MET A 11 -40.15 68.45 -12.76
N SER A 12 -40.24 68.35 -14.10
CA SER A 12 -40.13 69.29 -15.24
C SER A 12 -38.68 69.47 -15.74
N VAL A 13 -38.34 69.37 -17.04
CA VAL A 13 -39.05 68.85 -18.24
C VAL A 13 -38.02 68.60 -19.39
N MET A 14 -38.40 67.85 -20.44
CA MET A 14 -37.59 67.39 -21.59
C MET A 14 -36.61 66.22 -21.30
N LEU A 15 -36.45 65.19 -22.16
CA LEU A 15 -37.23 64.80 -23.35
C LEU A 15 -37.99 63.49 -23.09
N VAL A 16 -39.07 63.26 -23.86
CA VAL A 16 -39.84 62.00 -23.86
C VAL A 16 -40.05 61.55 -25.31
N SER A 17 -39.83 60.27 -25.58
CA SER A 17 -40.54 59.53 -26.64
C SER A 17 -40.50 58.02 -26.35
N SER A 18 -41.69 57.45 -26.17
CA SER A 18 -42.02 56.02 -26.21
C SER A 18 -41.07 54.99 -25.57
N MET A 19 -41.45 54.48 -24.40
CA MET A 19 -41.57 53.01 -24.23
C MET A 19 -42.57 52.66 -23.12
N THR A 20 -43.63 51.93 -23.47
CA THR A 20 -44.61 51.35 -22.55
C THR A 20 -45.19 50.09 -23.18
N LEU A 21 -45.29 49.01 -22.39
CA LEU A 21 -46.04 47.78 -22.68
C LEU A 21 -45.62 46.95 -23.91
N SER A 22 -45.00 45.80 -23.62
CA SER A 22 -45.48 44.54 -24.18
C SER A 22 -45.29 43.42 -23.16
N SER A 23 -46.32 42.62 -22.93
CA SER A 23 -46.17 41.28 -22.36
C SER A 23 -45.26 40.42 -23.25
N GLY A 24 -44.59 39.43 -22.66
CA GLY A 24 -43.68 38.52 -23.38
C GLY A 24 -44.40 37.63 -24.38
N ALA A 25 -44.67 38.15 -25.57
CA ALA A 25 -45.08 37.35 -26.71
C ALA A 25 -43.89 36.52 -27.22
N ILE A 26 -44.10 35.24 -27.48
CA ILE A 26 -43.10 34.36 -28.10
C ILE A 26 -42.84 34.89 -29.51
N VAL A 27 -41.67 35.50 -29.74
CA VAL A 27 -41.24 35.92 -31.07
C VAL A 27 -40.68 34.71 -31.81
N ALA A 28 -41.58 33.94 -32.43
CA ALA A 28 -41.22 32.94 -33.42
C ALA A 28 -40.67 33.65 -34.67
N GLN A 29 -39.38 34.02 -34.63
CA GLN A 29 -38.71 34.69 -35.74
C GLN A 29 -38.43 33.68 -36.85
N ALA A 30 -39.04 33.89 -38.03
CA ALA A 30 -38.90 32.97 -39.15
C ALA A 30 -37.44 32.91 -39.65
N TYR A 31 -36.87 31.71 -39.67
CA TYR A 31 -35.50 31.45 -40.14
C TYR A 31 -35.33 31.89 -41.61
N ASN A 32 -34.48 32.88 -41.85
CA ASN A 32 -34.13 33.37 -43.19
C ASN A 32 -32.60 33.49 -43.37
N GLY A 33 -31.92 32.35 -43.37
CA GLY A 33 -30.79 32.09 -44.27
C GLY A 33 -29.46 32.84 -44.06
N THR A 34 -29.20 33.47 -42.91
CA THR A 34 -27.96 34.28 -42.72
C THR A 34 -26.98 33.80 -41.64
N SER A 35 -27.41 33.13 -40.56
CA SER A 35 -26.53 32.77 -39.43
C SER A 35 -25.36 31.84 -39.81
N ALA A 36 -25.62 30.82 -40.63
CA ALA A 36 -24.68 29.76 -40.98
C ALA A 36 -23.44 30.21 -41.78
N ILE A 37 -23.36 31.49 -42.18
CA ILE A 37 -22.17 32.07 -42.80
C ILE A 37 -21.18 32.55 -41.74
N THR A 38 -21.66 33.15 -40.64
CA THR A 38 -20.82 33.67 -39.55
C THR A 38 -20.10 32.57 -38.77
N GLU A 39 -20.78 31.45 -38.52
CA GLU A 39 -20.21 30.32 -37.75
C GLU A 39 -19.09 29.62 -38.54
N ARG A 40 -19.18 29.59 -39.88
CA ARG A 40 -18.09 29.14 -40.76
C ARG A 40 -16.86 30.04 -40.74
N THR A 41 -16.99 31.31 -40.33
CA THR A 41 -15.85 32.26 -40.29
C THR A 41 -15.18 32.37 -38.93
N MET A 42 -15.61 31.60 -37.92
CA MET A 42 -14.95 31.59 -36.62
C MET A 42 -13.56 30.95 -36.67
N THR A 43 -12.64 31.50 -35.88
CA THR A 43 -11.30 30.98 -35.60
C THR A 43 -11.31 29.95 -34.46
N ASN A 44 -10.22 29.20 -34.30
CA ASN A 44 -10.06 28.23 -33.20
C ASN A 44 -10.24 28.90 -31.83
N GLU A 45 -9.66 30.09 -31.63
CA GLU A 45 -9.74 30.86 -30.39
C GLU A 45 -11.18 31.29 -30.08
N GLN A 46 -11.94 31.70 -31.11
CA GLN A 46 -13.36 32.06 -30.96
C GLN A 46 -14.25 30.84 -30.68
N LEU A 47 -13.92 29.67 -31.22
CA LEU A 47 -14.63 28.41 -30.97
C LEU A 47 -14.33 27.86 -29.56
N VAL A 48 -13.07 27.92 -29.12
CA VAL A 48 -12.64 27.62 -27.74
C VAL A 48 -13.36 28.52 -26.72
N ALA A 49 -13.51 29.81 -27.06
CA ALA A 49 -14.15 30.81 -26.21
C ALA A 49 -15.69 30.70 -26.13
N ALA A 50 -16.34 29.92 -26.99
CA ALA A 50 -17.80 29.90 -27.12
C ALA A 50 -18.54 29.23 -25.94
N THR A 51 -17.83 28.55 -25.05
CA THR A 51 -18.36 27.83 -23.88
C THR A 51 -18.00 28.50 -22.55
N THR A 52 -18.61 28.04 -21.47
CA THR A 52 -18.21 28.33 -20.09
C THR A 52 -18.28 27.03 -19.30
N PRO A 53 -17.14 26.49 -18.80
CA PRO A 53 -15.79 27.01 -18.93
C PRO A 53 -15.27 27.01 -20.38
N ILE A 54 -14.26 27.84 -20.63
CA ILE A 54 -13.53 27.91 -21.90
C ILE A 54 -12.73 26.61 -22.10
N LEU A 55 -12.79 26.03 -23.30
CA LEU A 55 -12.20 24.73 -23.62
C LEU A 55 -10.65 24.76 -23.56
N GLN A 56 -10.01 23.61 -23.34
CA GLN A 56 -8.56 23.46 -23.55
C GLN A 56 -8.18 23.60 -25.03
N SER A 57 -8.97 23.03 -25.94
CA SER A 57 -8.73 23.12 -27.38
C SER A 57 -9.98 22.89 -28.23
N TYR A 58 -10.03 23.55 -29.39
CA TYR A 58 -10.92 23.29 -30.51
C TYR A 58 -10.09 23.51 -31.77
N THR A 59 -9.75 22.44 -32.47
CA THR A 59 -9.04 22.49 -33.76
C THR A 59 -10.07 22.36 -34.87
N LYS A 60 -10.41 23.48 -35.51
CA LYS A 60 -11.37 23.49 -36.62
C LYS A 60 -10.80 22.77 -37.84
N ASP A 61 -11.65 22.03 -38.56
CA ASP A 61 -11.31 21.37 -39.81
C ASP A 61 -11.10 22.38 -40.96
N ALA A 62 -10.21 22.03 -41.89
CA ALA A 62 -9.80 22.85 -43.02
C ALA A 62 -10.84 22.96 -44.15
N SER A 63 -11.96 22.23 -44.09
CA SER A 63 -13.02 22.32 -45.12
C SER A 63 -14.07 23.43 -44.87
N ASP A 64 -14.00 24.14 -43.74
CA ASP A 64 -14.99 25.14 -43.30
C ASP A 64 -16.46 24.64 -43.33
N LYS A 65 -16.65 23.31 -43.24
CA LYS A 65 -17.96 22.67 -43.11
C LYS A 65 -18.56 22.88 -41.71
N THR A 66 -19.86 22.64 -41.62
CA THR A 66 -20.68 22.78 -40.41
C THR A 66 -21.67 21.64 -40.30
N TRP A 67 -21.77 21.04 -39.12
CA TRP A 67 -22.85 20.15 -38.72
C TRP A 67 -24.02 20.97 -38.18
N VAL A 68 -25.26 20.51 -38.35
CA VAL A 68 -26.47 21.22 -37.89
C VAL A 68 -27.39 20.24 -37.18
N MET A 69 -27.77 20.56 -35.94
CA MET A 69 -28.72 19.74 -35.20
C MET A 69 -30.13 19.92 -35.75
N THR A 70 -30.86 18.82 -35.89
CA THR A 70 -32.24 18.80 -36.40
C THR A 70 -33.14 18.02 -35.45
N LYS A 71 -34.46 18.09 -35.66
CA LYS A 71 -35.45 17.32 -34.87
C LYS A 71 -35.44 15.81 -35.17
N ASP A 72 -34.61 15.38 -36.14
CA ASP A 72 -34.43 13.99 -36.55
C ASP A 72 -33.04 13.47 -36.12
N SER A 73 -32.23 14.33 -35.47
CA SER A 73 -30.96 14.02 -34.84
C SER A 73 -31.15 13.21 -33.55
N LYS A 74 -30.25 12.27 -33.28
CA LYS A 74 -30.39 11.31 -32.18
C LYS A 74 -29.17 11.31 -31.27
N PHE A 75 -29.37 10.94 -30.01
CA PHE A 75 -28.27 10.51 -29.14
C PHE A 75 -28.10 9.00 -29.28
N VAL A 76 -26.93 8.54 -29.72
CA VAL A 76 -26.62 7.14 -29.98
C VAL A 76 -25.50 6.69 -29.07
N ILE A 77 -25.83 5.92 -28.02
CA ILE A 77 -24.82 5.30 -27.16
C ILE A 77 -24.25 4.08 -27.89
N VAL A 78 -22.92 4.00 -28.01
CA VAL A 78 -22.23 2.86 -28.63
C VAL A 78 -22.59 1.58 -27.88
N ALA A 79 -23.18 0.63 -28.60
CA ALA A 79 -23.75 -0.57 -28.03
C ALA A 79 -22.64 -1.59 -27.73
N ASN A 80 -22.17 -1.58 -26.48
CA ASN A 80 -21.30 -2.60 -25.94
C ASN A 80 -21.81 -3.03 -24.55
N GLU A 81 -21.31 -4.16 -24.04
CA GLU A 81 -21.81 -4.73 -22.78
C GLU A 81 -21.61 -3.83 -21.56
N ALA A 82 -20.59 -2.97 -21.54
CA ALA A 82 -20.40 -2.00 -20.47
C ALA A 82 -21.45 -0.88 -20.56
N ASN A 83 -21.59 -0.24 -21.72
CA ASN A 83 -22.53 0.87 -21.93
C ASN A 83 -23.99 0.45 -21.73
N LEU A 84 -24.41 -0.73 -22.21
CA LEU A 84 -25.78 -1.23 -22.00
C LEU A 84 -26.10 -1.58 -20.53
N LYS A 85 -25.08 -1.81 -19.71
CA LYS A 85 -25.20 -2.02 -18.25
C LYS A 85 -24.95 -0.75 -17.44
N ASN A 86 -24.57 0.36 -18.10
CA ASN A 86 -24.22 1.61 -17.42
C ASN A 86 -25.46 2.50 -17.21
N GLU A 87 -26.17 2.22 -16.12
CA GLU A 87 -27.35 3.01 -15.71
C GLU A 87 -27.03 4.50 -15.54
N ARG A 88 -25.80 4.86 -15.13
CA ARG A 88 -25.39 6.26 -14.92
C ARG A 88 -25.14 6.99 -16.24
N LEU A 89 -24.55 6.33 -17.23
CA LEU A 89 -24.44 6.86 -18.60
C LEU A 89 -25.84 7.08 -19.20
N ALA A 90 -26.75 6.13 -19.03
CA ALA A 90 -28.14 6.25 -19.48
C ALA A 90 -28.89 7.39 -18.77
N GLU A 91 -28.69 7.59 -17.46
CA GLU A 91 -29.23 8.72 -16.69
C GLU A 91 -28.73 10.07 -17.23
N ILE A 92 -27.44 10.18 -17.55
CA ILE A 92 -26.81 11.41 -18.06
C ILE A 92 -27.34 11.79 -19.45
N VAL A 93 -27.45 10.83 -20.38
CA VAL A 93 -27.99 11.11 -21.72
C VAL A 93 -29.46 11.55 -21.64
N LYS A 94 -30.26 10.94 -20.76
CA LYS A 94 -31.62 11.38 -20.48
C LYS A 94 -31.69 12.78 -19.87
N LEU A 95 -30.85 13.06 -18.86
CA LEU A 95 -30.76 14.36 -18.19
C LEU A 95 -30.52 15.48 -19.21
N VAL A 96 -29.46 15.36 -20.01
CA VAL A 96 -29.12 16.45 -20.94
C VAL A 96 -30.14 16.59 -22.08
N ASN A 97 -30.74 15.49 -22.56
CA ASN A 97 -31.85 15.56 -23.52
C ASN A 97 -33.08 16.30 -22.93
N SER A 98 -33.42 16.06 -21.67
CA SER A 98 -34.47 16.81 -20.97
C SER A 98 -34.15 18.31 -20.81
N GLU A 99 -32.87 18.66 -20.70
CA GLU A 99 -32.42 20.06 -20.60
C GLU A 99 -32.40 20.75 -21.98
N PHE A 100 -32.10 20.02 -23.05
CA PHE A 100 -32.27 20.49 -24.44
C PHE A 100 -33.73 20.87 -24.71
N MET A 101 -34.69 19.99 -24.35
CA MET A 101 -36.13 20.25 -24.45
C MET A 101 -36.53 21.53 -23.69
N ALA A 102 -36.06 21.66 -22.44
CA ALA A 102 -36.38 22.79 -21.58
C ALA A 102 -35.77 24.12 -22.06
N LYS A 103 -34.60 24.09 -22.71
CA LYS A 103 -33.96 25.23 -23.39
C LYS A 103 -34.44 25.45 -24.82
N GLN A 104 -35.31 24.58 -25.35
CA GLN A 104 -35.79 24.58 -26.74
C GLN A 104 -34.65 24.51 -27.78
N ILE A 105 -33.60 23.74 -27.46
CA ILE A 105 -32.51 23.44 -28.40
C ILE A 105 -33.11 22.56 -29.50
N VAL A 106 -33.21 23.12 -30.70
CA VAL A 106 -34.03 22.65 -31.84
C VAL A 106 -35.55 22.66 -31.58
N SER A 107 -36.06 22.03 -30.52
CA SER A 107 -37.50 21.97 -30.21
C SER A 107 -37.77 21.72 -28.71
N SER A 108 -39.06 21.69 -28.34
CA SER A 108 -39.52 21.26 -27.01
C SER A 108 -39.68 19.74 -26.86
N ASP A 109 -39.51 18.98 -27.95
CA ASP A 109 -39.73 17.54 -27.99
C ASP A 109 -38.41 16.80 -27.77
N ALA A 110 -38.46 15.60 -27.17
CA ALA A 110 -37.26 14.83 -26.88
C ALA A 110 -36.58 14.33 -28.17
N GLN A 111 -35.25 14.51 -28.27
CA GLN A 111 -34.47 13.84 -29.30
C GLN A 111 -34.48 12.33 -29.04
N ALA A 112 -34.55 11.50 -30.08
CA ALA A 112 -34.58 10.05 -29.88
C ALA A 112 -33.24 9.54 -29.33
N MET A 113 -33.30 8.61 -28.38
CA MET A 113 -32.13 8.01 -27.73
C MET A 113 -32.05 6.52 -28.08
N LEU A 114 -30.89 6.07 -28.59
CA LEU A 114 -30.68 4.70 -29.05
C LEU A 114 -29.38 4.10 -28.51
N TYR A 115 -29.35 2.77 -28.40
CA TYR A 115 -28.13 1.97 -28.45
C TYR A 115 -27.96 1.41 -29.87
N ASN A 116 -26.85 1.73 -30.54
CA ASN A 116 -26.44 1.13 -31.83
C ASN A 116 -24.90 1.01 -31.88
N GLN A 117 -24.30 0.35 -32.88
CA GLN A 117 -22.84 0.53 -33.08
C GLN A 117 -22.54 1.98 -33.49
N ASP A 118 -23.16 2.42 -34.58
CA ASP A 118 -22.83 3.66 -35.27
C ASP A 118 -23.99 4.66 -35.21
N GLY A 119 -23.67 5.96 -35.15
CA GLY A 119 -24.61 7.03 -35.48
C GLY A 119 -24.75 7.21 -36.99
N THR A 120 -25.78 7.94 -37.43
CA THR A 120 -25.81 8.50 -38.80
C THR A 120 -25.21 9.91 -38.83
N PRO A 121 -24.89 10.49 -40.01
CA PRO A 121 -24.35 11.85 -40.13
C PRO A 121 -25.15 12.97 -39.44
N THR A 122 -26.42 12.74 -39.08
CA THR A 122 -27.25 13.69 -38.32
C THR A 122 -27.23 13.49 -36.81
N ASP A 123 -26.48 12.53 -36.27
CA ASP A 123 -26.58 12.06 -34.88
C ASP A 123 -25.34 12.40 -34.03
N ILE A 124 -25.50 12.28 -32.72
CA ILE A 124 -24.44 12.39 -31.70
C ILE A 124 -24.16 10.98 -31.16
N THR A 125 -23.03 10.40 -31.56
CA THR A 125 -22.52 9.13 -31.06
C THR A 125 -21.81 9.35 -29.71
N ILE A 126 -22.01 8.45 -28.74
CA ILE A 126 -21.52 8.59 -27.36
C ILE A 126 -20.85 7.28 -26.92
N ASP A 127 -19.60 7.33 -26.46
CA ASP A 127 -18.90 6.18 -25.89
C ASP A 127 -18.02 6.56 -24.68
N ILE A 128 -17.61 5.55 -23.90
CA ILE A 128 -16.63 5.68 -22.81
C ILE A 128 -15.37 4.89 -23.17
N LYS A 129 -14.20 5.56 -23.05
CA LYS A 129 -12.88 5.00 -23.35
C LYS A 129 -11.86 5.36 -22.26
N PRO A 130 -10.75 4.62 -22.10
CA PRO A 130 -9.66 5.06 -21.23
C PRO A 130 -9.08 6.40 -21.70
N VAL A 131 -8.56 7.20 -20.75
CA VAL A 131 -8.01 8.55 -21.01
C VAL A 131 -6.96 8.54 -22.13
N SER A 132 -6.17 7.48 -22.25
CA SER A 132 -5.14 7.29 -23.28
C SER A 132 -5.65 7.25 -24.73
N GLU A 133 -6.94 6.96 -24.97
CA GLU A 133 -7.57 7.04 -26.31
C GLU A 133 -8.16 8.43 -26.59
N ILE A 134 -8.23 9.29 -25.56
CA ILE A 134 -8.77 10.65 -25.60
C ILE A 134 -7.61 11.65 -25.74
N THR A 135 -6.62 11.61 -24.84
CA THR A 135 -5.40 12.43 -24.90
C THR A 135 -4.28 11.91 -23.99
N ASP A 136 -3.05 12.21 -24.37
CA ASP A 136 -1.82 12.07 -23.59
C ASP A 136 -1.55 13.24 -22.61
N LYS A 137 -2.27 14.37 -22.75
CA LYS A 137 -2.00 15.63 -22.03
C LYS A 137 -2.50 15.66 -20.58
N THR A 138 -3.26 14.66 -20.13
CA THR A 138 -3.80 14.59 -18.77
C THR A 138 -4.09 13.13 -18.38
N THR A 139 -4.20 12.88 -17.08
CA THR A 139 -4.71 11.62 -16.51
C THR A 139 -6.14 11.77 -15.95
N SER A 140 -6.77 12.94 -16.11
CA SER A 140 -8.09 13.23 -15.53
C SER A 140 -9.20 12.37 -16.13
N LYS A 141 -10.00 11.75 -15.26
CA LYS A 141 -11.23 11.03 -15.63
C LYS A 141 -12.37 11.96 -16.07
N GLU A 142 -12.20 13.27 -15.97
CA GLU A 142 -13.14 14.28 -16.49
C GLU A 142 -12.81 14.70 -17.95
N ALA A 143 -11.75 14.14 -18.55
CA ALA A 143 -11.34 14.41 -19.92
C ALA A 143 -12.28 13.78 -20.97
N TYR A 144 -12.54 14.50 -22.06
CA TYR A 144 -13.30 13.99 -23.20
C TYR A 144 -12.79 14.56 -24.54
N LYS A 145 -13.20 13.89 -25.62
CA LYS A 145 -12.98 14.30 -27.01
C LYS A 145 -14.32 14.39 -27.73
N ILE A 146 -14.50 15.42 -28.56
CA ILE A 146 -15.63 15.53 -29.50
C ILE A 146 -15.05 15.74 -30.89
N THR A 147 -15.30 14.81 -31.80
CA THR A 147 -15.00 14.97 -33.24
C THR A 147 -16.29 15.34 -33.96
N ILE A 148 -16.22 16.27 -34.92
CA ILE A 148 -17.35 16.77 -35.71
C ILE A 148 -16.96 16.75 -37.18
N ASP A 149 -17.61 15.89 -37.97
CA ASP A 149 -17.28 15.64 -39.38
C ASP A 149 -18.52 15.25 -40.22
N ASP A 150 -18.33 14.66 -41.41
CA ASP A 150 -19.43 14.23 -42.29
C ASP A 150 -19.99 12.83 -41.98
N THR A 151 -19.50 12.19 -40.91
CA THR A 151 -20.08 10.99 -40.29
C THR A 151 -20.87 11.27 -39.00
N GLY A 152 -20.71 12.46 -38.41
CA GLY A 152 -21.61 13.00 -37.37
C GLY A 152 -20.90 13.82 -36.30
N ILE A 153 -21.44 13.76 -35.07
CA ILE A 153 -20.71 14.15 -33.85
C ILE A 153 -20.33 12.88 -33.10
N HIS A 154 -19.07 12.76 -32.67
CA HIS A 154 -18.57 11.62 -31.90
C HIS A 154 -17.98 12.09 -30.56
N LEU A 155 -18.74 11.92 -29.48
CA LEU A 155 -18.33 12.20 -28.11
C LEU A 155 -17.73 10.94 -27.46
N THR A 156 -16.48 11.03 -27.04
CA THR A 156 -15.79 10.00 -26.25
C THR A 156 -15.37 10.57 -24.90
N GLY A 157 -15.90 10.02 -23.79
CA GLY A 157 -15.58 10.46 -22.42
C GLY A 157 -14.70 9.46 -21.66
N ALA A 158 -13.84 9.96 -20.75
CA ALA A 158 -13.04 9.13 -19.85
C ALA A 158 -13.82 8.52 -18.68
N SER A 159 -15.07 8.97 -18.50
CA SER A 159 -16.04 8.51 -17.51
C SER A 159 -17.44 9.01 -17.89
N GLU A 160 -18.44 8.60 -17.13
CA GLU A 160 -19.80 9.11 -17.20
C GLU A 160 -19.84 10.64 -16.99
N THR A 161 -19.08 11.16 -16.01
CA THR A 161 -18.97 12.61 -15.76
C THR A 161 -18.31 13.34 -16.93
N ALA A 162 -17.32 12.73 -17.59
CA ALA A 162 -16.75 13.30 -18.80
C ALA A 162 -17.75 13.34 -19.98
N VAL A 163 -18.61 12.32 -20.11
CA VAL A 163 -19.73 12.35 -21.07
C VAL A 163 -20.72 13.47 -20.74
N LEU A 164 -21.09 13.67 -19.47
CA LEU A 164 -21.92 14.80 -19.05
C LEU A 164 -21.29 16.14 -19.49
N TYR A 165 -20.00 16.34 -19.23
CA TYR A 165 -19.29 17.58 -19.58
C TYR A 165 -19.07 17.76 -21.11
N GLY A 166 -18.96 16.67 -21.86
CA GLY A 166 -18.98 16.69 -23.32
C GLY A 166 -20.35 17.07 -23.88
N LEU A 167 -21.44 16.51 -23.34
CA LEU A 167 -22.80 16.87 -23.71
C LEU A 167 -23.13 18.32 -23.34
N ARG A 168 -22.65 18.83 -22.18
CA ARG A 168 -22.71 20.26 -21.82
C ARG A 168 -22.00 21.16 -22.83
N THR A 169 -20.90 20.69 -23.41
CA THR A 169 -20.18 21.44 -24.45
C THR A 169 -20.97 21.48 -25.76
N ILE A 170 -21.61 20.37 -26.15
CA ILE A 170 -22.51 20.34 -27.32
C ILE A 170 -23.75 21.22 -27.08
N GLU A 171 -24.31 21.22 -25.87
CA GLU A 171 -25.40 22.10 -25.43
C GLU A 171 -25.04 23.58 -25.59
N GLN A 172 -23.92 23.99 -24.98
CA GLN A 172 -23.47 25.38 -24.98
C GLN A 172 -23.06 25.85 -26.38
N LEU A 173 -22.39 25.01 -27.18
CA LEU A 173 -22.10 25.33 -28.58
C LEU A 173 -23.37 25.46 -29.42
N SER A 174 -24.41 24.66 -29.17
CA SER A 174 -25.70 24.78 -29.85
C SER A 174 -26.41 26.10 -29.51
N ILE A 175 -26.35 26.55 -28.25
CA ILE A 175 -26.87 27.86 -27.82
C ILE A 175 -26.02 29.00 -28.41
N ALA A 176 -24.70 28.87 -28.39
CA ALA A 176 -23.77 29.88 -28.88
C ALA A 176 -23.87 30.07 -30.41
N ASN A 177 -24.15 29.00 -31.16
CA ASN A 177 -24.03 28.98 -32.61
C ASN A 177 -25.32 28.49 -33.32
N ASN A 178 -26.50 28.79 -32.77
CA ASN A 178 -27.80 28.55 -33.42
C ASN A 178 -27.99 27.09 -33.92
N ASN A 179 -27.64 26.11 -33.09
CA ASN A 179 -27.64 24.66 -33.39
C ASN A 179 -26.67 24.23 -34.51
N THR A 180 -25.75 25.11 -34.94
CA THR A 180 -24.78 24.89 -36.04
C THR A 180 -23.36 24.84 -35.48
N LEU A 181 -22.69 23.70 -35.58
CA LEU A 181 -21.33 23.49 -35.05
C LEU A 181 -20.35 23.37 -36.22
N ALA A 182 -19.18 24.00 -36.13
CA ALA A 182 -18.12 23.82 -37.13
C ALA A 182 -17.58 22.37 -37.10
N TYR A 183 -17.02 21.91 -38.23
CA TYR A 183 -16.26 20.66 -38.23
C TYR A 183 -14.91 20.85 -37.51
N GLY A 184 -14.38 19.78 -36.92
CA GLY A 184 -13.11 19.80 -36.18
C GLY A 184 -13.05 18.82 -35.02
N GLU A 185 -12.02 18.98 -34.17
CA GLU A 185 -11.81 18.19 -32.96
C GLU A 185 -11.70 19.09 -31.72
N ILE A 186 -12.49 18.78 -30.70
CA ILE A 186 -12.37 19.32 -29.34
C ILE A 186 -11.70 18.24 -28.48
N VAL A 187 -10.62 18.58 -27.80
CA VAL A 187 -10.07 17.80 -26.68
C VAL A 187 -10.07 18.70 -25.45
N ASP A 188 -10.80 18.30 -24.41
CA ASP A 188 -11.07 19.16 -23.25
C ASP A 188 -11.02 18.40 -21.91
N TYR A 189 -10.53 19.08 -20.88
CA TYR A 189 -10.30 18.55 -19.53
C TYR A 189 -9.99 19.69 -18.55
N PRO A 190 -10.25 19.51 -17.25
CA PRO A 190 -9.88 20.50 -16.23
C PRO A 190 -8.38 20.42 -15.87
N ASN A 191 -7.78 21.57 -15.55
CA ASN A 191 -6.47 21.64 -14.90
C ASN A 191 -6.56 21.38 -13.39
N VAL A 192 -7.67 21.73 -12.73
CA VAL A 192 -7.90 21.55 -11.28
C VAL A 192 -9.02 20.54 -11.05
N ALA A 193 -8.72 19.48 -10.28
CA ALA A 193 -9.61 18.32 -10.14
C ALA A 193 -10.88 18.59 -9.31
N GLU A 194 -10.80 19.37 -8.23
CA GLU A 194 -11.98 19.78 -7.45
C GLU A 194 -12.27 21.28 -7.60
N ARG A 195 -13.52 21.61 -7.93
CA ARG A 195 -13.98 22.96 -8.30
C ARG A 195 -15.23 23.27 -7.48
N ARG A 196 -15.04 23.96 -6.36
CA ARG A 196 -15.95 23.91 -5.20
C ARG A 196 -16.63 25.25 -4.87
N ILE A 197 -17.79 25.18 -4.21
CA ILE A 197 -18.36 26.26 -3.40
C ILE A 197 -18.51 25.78 -1.96
N HIS A 198 -18.01 26.54 -0.99
CA HIS A 198 -18.31 26.42 0.43
C HIS A 198 -19.53 27.30 0.76
N VAL A 199 -20.47 26.74 1.53
CA VAL A 199 -21.70 27.43 1.94
C VAL A 199 -21.84 27.38 3.46
N ASP A 200 -21.66 28.53 4.11
CA ASP A 200 -22.15 28.78 5.47
C ASP A 200 -23.67 28.80 5.46
N MET A 201 -24.23 27.61 5.64
CA MET A 201 -25.64 27.38 5.91
C MET A 201 -25.92 27.23 7.41
N ALA A 202 -24.95 27.57 8.26
CA ALA A 202 -24.99 27.43 9.72
C ALA A 202 -25.52 28.71 10.37
N ARG A 203 -24.86 29.85 10.06
CA ARG A 203 -25.29 31.17 10.53
C ARG A 203 -26.63 31.57 9.90
N LYS A 204 -26.76 31.32 8.59
CA LYS A 204 -27.96 31.58 7.80
C LYS A 204 -28.62 30.27 7.37
N TYR A 205 -29.93 30.13 7.59
CA TYR A 205 -30.69 29.05 6.97
C TYR A 205 -30.71 29.23 5.44
N ILE A 206 -30.33 28.17 4.71
CA ILE A 206 -30.35 28.05 3.26
C ILE A 206 -31.27 26.88 2.89
N SER A 207 -32.17 27.08 1.92
CA SER A 207 -33.19 26.09 1.55
C SER A 207 -32.63 24.92 0.72
N LYS A 208 -33.33 23.77 0.78
CA LYS A 208 -33.09 22.62 -0.11
C LYS A 208 -33.17 23.04 -1.58
N GLU A 209 -34.16 23.85 -1.93
CA GLU A 209 -34.43 24.32 -3.28
C GLU A 209 -33.30 25.24 -3.79
N TRP A 210 -32.65 26.00 -2.90
CA TRP A 210 -31.42 26.73 -3.21
C TRP A 210 -30.26 25.77 -3.51
N PHE A 211 -30.01 24.78 -2.65
CA PHE A 211 -28.95 23.79 -2.88
C PHE A 211 -29.15 23.02 -4.20
N ILE A 212 -30.38 22.58 -4.48
CA ILE A 212 -30.76 21.94 -5.74
C ILE A 212 -30.46 22.86 -6.93
N ARG A 213 -30.91 24.13 -6.92
CA ARG A 213 -30.59 25.10 -7.98
C ARG A 213 -29.08 25.25 -8.17
N GLN A 214 -28.35 25.42 -7.07
CA GLN A 214 -26.92 25.70 -7.11
C GLN A 214 -26.12 24.51 -7.66
N ILE A 215 -26.49 23.28 -7.30
CA ILE A 215 -25.95 22.03 -7.84
C ILE A 215 -26.11 21.96 -9.38
N ARG A 216 -27.31 22.27 -9.89
CA ARG A 216 -27.59 22.27 -11.34
C ARG A 216 -26.71 23.28 -12.09
N GLU A 217 -26.68 24.51 -11.60
CA GLU A 217 -25.93 25.62 -12.18
C GLU A 217 -24.41 25.36 -12.14
N MET A 218 -23.90 24.80 -11.05
CA MET A 218 -22.49 24.39 -10.92
C MET A 218 -22.12 23.31 -11.96
N SER A 219 -22.96 22.28 -12.11
CA SER A 219 -22.76 21.21 -13.09
C SER A 219 -22.79 21.72 -14.54
N TYR A 220 -23.64 22.71 -14.84
CA TYR A 220 -23.67 23.37 -16.15
C TYR A 220 -22.35 24.06 -16.50
N PHE A 221 -21.64 24.61 -15.50
CA PHE A 221 -20.28 25.15 -15.63
C PHE A 221 -19.18 24.16 -15.21
N LYS A 222 -19.46 22.85 -15.22
CA LYS A 222 -18.52 21.77 -14.93
C LYS A 222 -17.82 21.87 -13.55
N MET A 223 -18.40 22.59 -12.58
CA MET A 223 -18.01 22.53 -11.17
C MET A 223 -18.58 21.26 -10.51
N ASN A 224 -17.87 20.71 -9.53
CA ASN A 224 -18.05 19.30 -9.13
C ASN A 224 -18.03 19.02 -7.61
N ALA A 225 -17.99 20.03 -6.73
CA ALA A 225 -18.13 19.83 -5.29
C ALA A 225 -18.86 20.99 -4.59
N ILE A 226 -19.67 20.71 -3.57
CA ILE A 226 -20.29 21.70 -2.70
C ILE A 226 -20.10 21.30 -1.23
N GLN A 227 -19.58 22.22 -0.41
CA GLN A 227 -19.34 22.00 1.02
C GLN A 227 -20.47 22.64 1.83
N MET A 228 -21.21 21.81 2.58
CA MET A 228 -22.33 22.24 3.43
C MET A 228 -21.81 22.44 4.85
N HIS A 229 -21.50 23.69 5.23
CA HIS A 229 -21.09 24.04 6.59
C HIS A 229 -22.34 24.35 7.42
N PHE A 230 -22.71 23.40 8.28
CA PHE A 230 -24.04 23.34 8.91
C PHE A 230 -24.05 23.55 10.43
N SER A 231 -22.88 23.71 11.05
CA SER A 231 -22.70 23.97 12.49
C SER A 231 -21.66 25.05 12.69
N GLU A 232 -22.06 26.15 13.35
CA GLU A 232 -21.23 27.31 13.66
C GLU A 232 -21.85 28.09 14.84
N ASN A 233 -21.17 29.12 15.33
CA ASN A 233 -21.58 29.99 16.43
C ASN A 233 -23.02 30.50 16.36
N LEU A 234 -23.60 30.81 15.19
CA LEU A 234 -25.01 31.27 15.12
C LEU A 234 -26.05 30.17 14.87
N GLY A 235 -25.69 28.90 14.64
CA GLY A 235 -26.69 27.87 14.42
C GLY A 235 -26.17 26.48 14.07
N PHE A 236 -27.07 25.50 14.23
CA PHE A 236 -26.90 24.10 13.87
C PHE A 236 -28.11 23.72 13.01
N ARG A 237 -27.88 23.45 11.72
CA ARG A 237 -28.88 23.69 10.65
C ARG A 237 -29.24 22.45 9.84
N ILE A 238 -28.80 21.28 10.28
CA ILE A 238 -29.39 19.99 9.92
C ILE A 238 -30.01 19.40 11.19
N GLU A 239 -31.13 18.70 11.03
CA GLU A 239 -31.78 17.88 12.07
C GLU A 239 -30.78 16.95 12.79
N CYS A 240 -30.84 16.94 14.13
CA CYS A 240 -30.03 16.10 15.01
C CYS A 240 -30.95 15.23 15.88
N GLU A 241 -30.72 13.91 15.86
CA GLU A 241 -31.46 12.92 16.66
C GLU A 241 -30.74 12.59 17.98
N THR A 242 -29.40 12.66 17.99
CA THR A 242 -28.55 12.46 19.18
C THR A 242 -28.75 13.56 20.21
N ASP A 243 -28.87 14.81 19.76
CA ASP A 243 -29.19 15.97 20.59
C ASP A 243 -30.10 16.97 19.85
N PRO A 244 -31.43 16.87 20.02
CA PRO A 244 -32.37 17.84 19.45
C PRO A 244 -32.28 19.26 20.05
N SER A 245 -31.52 19.48 21.13
CA SER A 245 -31.51 20.78 21.83
C SER A 245 -30.58 21.82 21.20
N ILE A 246 -29.57 21.38 20.44
CA ILE A 246 -28.66 22.25 19.67
C ILE A 246 -29.26 22.69 18.32
N VAL A 247 -30.29 21.96 17.82
CA VAL A 247 -30.90 22.21 16.51
C VAL A 247 -31.60 23.58 16.48
N SER A 248 -31.33 24.35 15.43
CA SER A 248 -31.92 25.68 15.24
C SER A 248 -33.35 25.61 14.70
N GLU A 249 -34.21 26.58 15.04
CA GLU A 249 -35.64 26.61 14.68
C GLU A 249 -35.90 26.41 13.17
N GLN A 250 -35.06 27.01 12.32
CA GLN A 250 -35.00 26.70 10.89
C GLN A 250 -33.78 25.82 10.61
N HIS A 251 -34.01 24.61 10.11
CA HIS A 251 -33.00 23.60 9.74
C HIS A 251 -33.52 22.76 8.55
N LEU A 252 -32.61 22.06 7.86
CA LEU A 252 -32.97 21.02 6.90
C LEU A 252 -33.23 19.70 7.62
N THR A 253 -34.26 18.95 7.21
CA THR A 253 -34.46 17.58 7.73
C THR A 253 -33.47 16.60 7.11
N LYS A 254 -33.30 15.43 7.72
CA LYS A 254 -32.56 14.30 7.14
C LYS A 254 -33.24 13.75 5.87
N ALA A 255 -34.48 14.13 5.57
CA ALA A 255 -35.09 13.85 4.26
C ALA A 255 -34.59 14.85 3.20
N ASP A 256 -34.60 16.14 3.52
CA ASP A 256 -34.13 17.20 2.62
C ASP A 256 -32.66 17.02 2.22
N VAL A 257 -31.80 16.67 3.17
CA VAL A 257 -30.38 16.38 2.89
C VAL A 257 -30.22 15.20 1.92
N ARG A 258 -31.08 14.17 2.01
CA ARG A 258 -31.04 13.02 1.08
C ARG A 258 -31.55 13.39 -0.32
N GLU A 259 -32.49 14.31 -0.44
CA GLU A 259 -32.90 14.87 -1.74
C GLU A 259 -31.77 15.71 -2.38
N ILE A 260 -31.07 16.53 -1.58
CA ILE A 260 -29.87 17.26 -2.04
C ILE A 260 -28.79 16.29 -2.53
N LEU A 261 -28.49 15.23 -1.77
CA LEU A 261 -27.51 14.20 -2.14
C LEU A 261 -27.88 13.46 -3.43
N ALA A 262 -29.17 13.17 -3.63
CA ALA A 262 -29.66 12.52 -4.85
C ALA A 262 -29.48 13.41 -6.09
N GLU A 263 -29.86 14.70 -6.00
CA GLU A 263 -29.69 15.64 -7.10
C GLU A 263 -28.20 15.95 -7.36
N ALA A 264 -27.38 16.06 -6.30
CA ALA A 264 -25.92 16.21 -6.42
C ALA A 264 -25.30 15.07 -7.23
N LYS A 265 -25.60 13.81 -6.87
CA LYS A 265 -25.18 12.61 -7.61
C LYS A 265 -25.63 12.67 -9.08
N LYS A 266 -26.91 13.00 -9.32
CA LYS A 266 -27.49 13.09 -10.67
C LYS A 266 -26.77 14.11 -11.56
N TYR A 267 -26.34 15.23 -10.99
CA TYR A 267 -25.59 16.28 -11.71
C TYR A 267 -24.06 16.14 -11.65
N GLY A 268 -23.53 15.07 -11.05
CA GLY A 268 -22.08 14.82 -10.96
C GLY A 268 -21.35 15.75 -9.98
N VAL A 269 -22.06 16.32 -9.01
CA VAL A 269 -21.52 17.18 -7.95
C VAL A 269 -21.37 16.35 -6.68
N LYS A 270 -20.19 16.39 -6.04
CA LYS A 270 -19.97 15.85 -4.69
C LYS A 270 -20.57 16.77 -3.64
N VAL A 271 -21.09 16.20 -2.55
CA VAL A 271 -21.37 16.94 -1.31
C VAL A 271 -20.25 16.65 -0.30
N ILE A 272 -19.81 17.68 0.42
CA ILE A 272 -18.85 17.58 1.52
C ILE A 272 -19.55 18.12 2.78
N PRO A 273 -19.99 17.26 3.72
CA PRO A 273 -20.43 17.73 5.03
C PRO A 273 -19.31 18.49 5.75
N SER A 274 -19.69 19.54 6.47
CA SER A 274 -18.76 20.38 7.24
C SER A 274 -19.38 20.74 8.59
N PHE A 275 -18.78 20.21 9.66
CA PHE A 275 -19.11 20.46 11.06
C PHE A 275 -17.85 21.02 11.70
N ASP A 276 -17.95 22.15 12.41
CA ASP A 276 -16.79 22.74 13.06
C ASP A 276 -16.46 22.15 14.43
N SER A 277 -15.17 21.99 14.71
CA SER A 277 -14.59 21.77 16.02
C SER A 277 -13.05 21.91 15.98
N PRO A 278 -12.40 22.31 17.08
CA PRO A 278 -12.99 22.64 18.39
C PRO A 278 -13.47 24.10 18.49
N GLY A 279 -13.23 24.93 17.48
CA GLY A 279 -13.73 26.31 17.37
C GLY A 279 -15.22 26.38 16.97
N HIS A 280 -15.78 27.60 16.94
CA HIS A 280 -17.10 27.91 16.38
C HIS A 280 -18.30 27.12 16.96
N VAL A 281 -18.16 26.48 18.12
CA VAL A 281 -19.20 25.61 18.72
C VAL A 281 -20.23 26.36 19.60
N ASP A 282 -20.39 27.69 19.53
CA ASP A 282 -21.26 28.44 20.47
C ASP A 282 -22.71 27.95 20.50
N GLN A 283 -23.25 27.45 19.39
CA GLN A 283 -24.61 26.91 19.39
C GLN A 283 -24.72 25.63 20.23
N ILE A 284 -23.68 24.78 20.23
CA ILE A 284 -23.58 23.63 21.14
C ILE A 284 -23.41 24.11 22.58
N LEU A 285 -22.51 25.07 22.82
CA LEU A 285 -22.22 25.58 24.16
C LEU A 285 -23.33 26.45 24.78
N ARG A 286 -24.39 26.79 24.03
CA ARG A 286 -25.65 27.33 24.57
C ARG A 286 -26.51 26.26 25.24
N ALA A 287 -26.52 25.04 24.70
CA ALA A 287 -27.20 23.90 25.31
C ALA A 287 -26.34 23.25 26.41
N HIS A 288 -25.04 23.08 26.12
CA HIS A 288 -24.06 22.41 26.97
C HIS A 288 -22.90 23.34 27.37
N PRO A 289 -23.14 24.39 28.19
CA PRO A 289 -22.08 25.28 28.66
C PRO A 289 -21.01 24.56 29.50
N GLU A 290 -21.28 23.37 30.03
CA GLU A 290 -20.31 22.49 30.72
C GLU A 290 -19.20 21.92 29.83
N TYR A 291 -19.37 21.96 28.50
CA TYR A 291 -18.38 21.47 27.52
C TYR A 291 -17.47 22.57 26.95
N GLY A 292 -17.57 23.82 27.42
CA GLY A 292 -16.69 24.92 26.98
C GLY A 292 -15.34 24.91 27.70
N GLN A 293 -14.24 25.16 26.98
CA GLN A 293 -12.87 25.06 27.52
C GLN A 293 -12.69 25.92 28.77
N LYS A 294 -12.09 25.33 29.82
CA LYS A 294 -11.87 26.05 31.08
C LYS A 294 -10.71 27.03 31.00
N ASP A 295 -10.93 28.25 31.51
CA ASP A 295 -9.89 29.20 31.84
C ASP A 295 -9.22 28.85 33.18
N LYS A 296 -8.11 29.54 33.50
CA LYS A 296 -7.38 29.35 34.76
C LYS A 296 -8.10 29.84 36.02
N TYR A 297 -9.32 30.36 35.90
CA TYR A 297 -10.20 30.71 37.01
C TYR A 297 -11.36 29.71 37.17
N GLY A 298 -11.50 28.73 36.27
CA GLY A 298 -12.55 27.72 36.25
C GLY A 298 -13.82 28.14 35.49
N ASN A 299 -13.81 29.23 34.71
CA ASN A 299 -14.91 29.59 33.82
C ASN A 299 -14.80 28.84 32.49
N ASN A 300 -15.93 28.38 31.97
CA ASN A 300 -16.00 27.75 30.66
C ASN A 300 -16.09 28.81 29.54
N TYR A 301 -15.29 28.65 28.49
CA TYR A 301 -15.35 29.46 27.28
C TYR A 301 -16.67 29.22 26.53
N LYS A 302 -17.10 30.21 25.73
CA LYS A 302 -18.42 30.17 25.07
C LYS A 302 -18.39 29.80 23.60
N SER A 303 -17.19 29.77 23.00
CA SER A 303 -17.01 29.67 21.54
C SER A 303 -15.99 28.60 21.13
N GLY A 304 -15.62 27.73 22.06
CA GLY A 304 -14.62 26.68 21.85
C GLY A 304 -14.73 25.55 22.86
N LEU A 305 -14.72 24.32 22.35
CA LEU A 305 -14.84 23.06 23.08
C LEU A 305 -13.71 22.87 24.11
N ASP A 306 -14.02 22.28 25.25
CA ASP A 306 -13.03 21.77 26.22
C ASP A 306 -12.35 20.52 25.65
N VAL A 307 -11.25 20.72 24.90
CA VAL A 307 -10.42 19.64 24.32
C VAL A 307 -9.63 18.87 25.37
N THR A 308 -9.76 19.23 26.65
CA THR A 308 -9.20 18.49 27.80
C THR A 308 -10.25 17.65 28.54
N ASN A 309 -11.53 17.79 28.19
CA ASN A 309 -12.66 17.10 28.82
C ASN A 309 -13.11 15.87 28.01
N PRO A 310 -12.90 14.63 28.50
CA PRO A 310 -13.20 13.42 27.73
C PRO A 310 -14.70 13.24 27.42
N GLU A 311 -15.60 13.74 28.27
CA GLU A 311 -17.05 13.65 28.00
C GLU A 311 -17.49 14.66 26.92
N ALA A 312 -16.84 15.84 26.83
CA ALA A 312 -17.06 16.80 25.75
C ALA A 312 -16.60 16.25 24.39
N ILE A 313 -15.41 15.64 24.34
CA ILE A 313 -14.87 14.97 23.14
C ILE A 313 -15.80 13.85 22.68
N LYS A 314 -16.24 12.99 23.62
CA LYS A 314 -17.15 11.87 23.38
C LYS A 314 -18.55 12.31 22.91
N TYR A 315 -19.08 13.41 23.44
CA TYR A 315 -20.31 14.03 22.94
C TYR A 315 -20.14 14.48 21.48
N ILE A 316 -19.06 15.20 21.15
CA ILE A 316 -18.79 15.63 19.76
C ILE A 316 -18.64 14.42 18.83
N TYR A 317 -17.94 13.36 19.23
CA TYR A 317 -17.83 12.13 18.43
C TYR A 317 -19.20 11.49 18.15
N SER A 318 -20.15 11.54 19.09
CA SER A 318 -21.51 11.01 18.86
C SER A 318 -22.29 11.80 17.80
N LEU A 319 -22.11 13.13 17.73
CA LEU A 319 -22.65 13.97 16.67
C LEU A 319 -21.99 13.66 15.31
N TYR A 320 -20.67 13.50 15.28
CA TYR A 320 -19.94 13.08 14.07
C TYR A 320 -20.41 11.71 13.56
N ASP A 321 -20.63 10.74 14.44
CA ASP A 321 -21.13 9.41 14.07
C ASP A 321 -22.52 9.47 13.41
N GLU A 322 -23.41 10.35 13.88
CA GLU A 322 -24.72 10.57 13.27
C GLU A 322 -24.60 11.15 11.85
N TYR A 323 -23.77 12.19 11.66
CA TYR A 323 -23.62 12.82 10.35
C TYR A 323 -22.82 11.98 9.35
N MET A 324 -21.88 11.16 9.81
CA MET A 324 -21.20 10.19 8.95
C MET A 324 -22.15 9.10 8.40
N GLU A 325 -23.17 8.68 9.15
CA GLU A 325 -24.21 7.79 8.62
C GLU A 325 -25.21 8.53 7.70
N LEU A 326 -25.51 9.80 7.96
CA LEU A 326 -26.38 10.62 7.08
C LEU A 326 -25.74 10.89 5.70
N PHE A 327 -24.45 11.22 5.68
CA PHE A 327 -23.69 11.57 4.48
C PHE A 327 -22.95 10.38 3.84
N LYS A 328 -23.26 9.16 4.29
CA LYS A 328 -22.69 7.89 3.82
C LYS A 328 -22.75 7.75 2.30
N GLY A 329 -21.59 7.66 1.66
CA GLY A 329 -21.42 7.67 0.20
C GLY A 329 -20.81 8.96 -0.35
N CYS A 330 -20.69 10.02 0.45
CA CYS A 330 -19.71 11.09 0.22
C CYS A 330 -18.29 10.58 0.52
N THR A 331 -17.27 11.18 -0.09
CA THR A 331 -15.86 10.74 0.02
C THR A 331 -15.04 11.51 1.05
N ASP A 332 -15.58 12.60 1.56
CA ASP A 332 -14.86 13.64 2.31
C ASP A 332 -15.74 14.18 3.43
N PHE A 333 -15.15 14.57 4.56
CA PHE A 333 -15.83 15.25 5.66
C PHE A 333 -14.91 16.35 6.19
N HIS A 334 -15.37 17.59 6.21
CA HIS A 334 -14.61 18.71 6.77
C HIS A 334 -14.88 18.83 8.28
N ILE A 335 -13.84 18.75 9.10
CA ILE A 335 -13.94 18.66 10.57
C ILE A 335 -13.68 20.00 11.29
N GLY A 336 -13.47 21.07 10.53
CA GLY A 336 -13.24 22.43 11.03
C GLY A 336 -11.78 22.72 11.35
N GLY A 337 -11.54 23.32 12.51
CA GLY A 337 -10.20 23.47 13.10
C GLY A 337 -9.61 24.89 13.03
N ASP A 338 -10.39 25.86 12.57
CA ASP A 338 -10.07 27.29 12.49
C ASP A 338 -10.39 28.05 13.78
N GLU A 339 -9.71 29.20 13.93
CA GLU A 339 -9.89 30.34 14.86
C GLU A 339 -10.13 30.08 16.36
N TYR A 340 -10.15 28.83 16.84
CA TYR A 340 -10.54 28.31 18.17
C TYR A 340 -10.52 29.29 19.37
N MET A 341 -9.45 30.08 19.55
CA MET A 341 -9.36 31.15 20.54
C MET A 341 -8.53 32.38 20.12
N GLU A 342 -8.20 32.54 18.84
CA GLU A 342 -7.21 33.53 18.34
C GLU A 342 -5.86 33.53 19.09
N PHE A 343 -4.98 32.58 18.73
CA PHE A 343 -3.80 32.19 19.52
C PHE A 343 -2.74 33.29 19.80
N ASP A 344 -2.81 34.45 19.16
CA ASP A 344 -1.86 35.56 19.33
C ASP A 344 -2.24 36.60 20.41
N ARG A 345 -3.46 36.57 20.95
CA ARG A 345 -3.98 37.66 21.81
C ARG A 345 -4.76 37.21 23.03
N ALA A 346 -5.40 38.15 23.72
CA ALA A 346 -6.28 37.88 24.87
C ALA A 346 -7.72 37.59 24.38
N PRO A 347 -8.44 36.64 24.98
CA PRO A 347 -8.14 36.00 26.27
C PRO A 347 -7.11 34.86 26.20
N PHE A 348 -6.90 34.21 25.05
CA PHE A 348 -6.08 32.99 24.93
C PHE A 348 -4.74 33.06 25.69
N THR A 349 -3.88 34.01 25.30
CA THR A 349 -2.53 34.22 25.85
C THR A 349 -2.49 34.55 27.35
N THR A 350 -3.61 34.96 27.95
CA THR A 350 -3.67 35.41 29.35
C THR A 350 -4.48 34.48 30.27
N GLN A 351 -5.39 33.66 29.72
CA GLN A 351 -6.39 32.90 30.47
C GLN A 351 -6.42 31.40 30.15
N TYR A 352 -6.10 30.99 28.91
CA TYR A 352 -6.26 29.60 28.43
C TYR A 352 -4.94 28.92 28.07
N LYS A 353 -3.98 29.66 27.50
CA LYS A 353 -2.67 29.11 27.09
C LYS A 353 -1.96 28.37 28.23
N GLU A 354 -1.98 28.95 29.43
CA GLU A 354 -1.38 28.38 30.65
C GLU A 354 -2.05 27.06 31.06
N VAL A 355 -3.38 26.94 30.91
CA VAL A 355 -4.13 25.71 31.21
C VAL A 355 -3.77 24.61 30.23
N LEU A 356 -3.73 24.93 28.94
CA LEU A 356 -3.41 23.98 27.87
C LEU A 356 -1.93 23.57 27.86
N ASP A 357 -1.01 24.49 28.18
CA ASP A 357 0.41 24.15 28.38
C ASP A 357 0.64 23.26 29.61
N ASN A 358 -0.14 23.42 30.68
CA ASN A 358 -0.07 22.51 31.84
C ASN A 358 -0.62 21.13 31.47
N TYR A 359 -1.80 21.08 30.85
CA TYR A 359 -2.40 19.83 30.37
C TYR A 359 -1.47 19.06 29.41
N ALA A 360 -0.84 19.75 28.45
CA ALA A 360 0.10 19.15 27.52
C ALA A 360 1.29 18.49 28.23
N ARG A 361 1.86 19.17 29.23
CA ARG A 361 3.04 18.68 29.98
C ARG A 361 2.72 17.56 30.95
N GLU A 362 1.48 17.49 31.42
CA GLU A 362 0.99 16.42 32.29
C GLU A 362 0.50 15.18 31.51
N ASN A 363 -0.01 15.34 30.28
CA ASN A 363 -0.76 14.29 29.56
C ASN A 363 -0.21 13.94 28.16
N ILE A 364 0.80 14.65 27.64
CA ILE A 364 1.40 14.40 26.31
C ILE A 364 2.92 14.18 26.43
N ASP A 365 3.68 15.23 26.74
CA ASP A 365 5.14 15.18 26.97
C ASP A 365 5.58 16.41 27.78
N PRO A 366 6.58 16.33 28.70
CA PRO A 366 7.03 17.47 29.50
C PRO A 366 7.49 18.73 28.74
N ASN A 367 7.76 18.62 27.43
CA ASN A 367 8.15 19.71 26.53
C ASN A 367 6.99 20.19 25.63
N ALA A 368 5.88 19.44 25.58
CA ALA A 368 4.70 19.75 24.80
C ALA A 368 4.01 21.03 25.26
N THR A 369 3.21 21.60 24.37
CA THR A 369 2.55 22.89 24.54
C THR A 369 1.07 22.79 24.19
N TRP A 370 0.32 23.88 24.39
CA TRP A 370 -1.06 23.99 23.92
C TRP A 370 -1.25 23.56 22.45
N LYS A 371 -0.25 23.75 21.59
CA LYS A 371 -0.28 23.38 20.16
C LYS A 371 -0.50 21.89 19.96
N ASP A 372 0.12 21.10 20.83
CA ASP A 372 0.10 19.65 20.81
C ASP A 372 -1.24 19.10 21.28
N VAL A 373 -1.94 19.82 22.16
CA VAL A 373 -3.33 19.50 22.55
C VAL A 373 -4.28 19.68 21.36
N ILE A 374 -4.18 20.81 20.64
CA ILE A 374 -5.01 21.09 19.44
C ILE A 374 -4.68 20.09 18.33
N ALA A 375 -3.39 19.88 18.04
CA ALA A 375 -2.95 18.92 17.03
C ALA A 375 -3.38 17.49 17.34
N LYS A 376 -3.31 17.06 18.61
CA LYS A 376 -3.79 15.74 19.03
C LYS A 376 -5.31 15.62 18.87
N TYR A 377 -6.08 16.60 19.34
CA TYR A 377 -7.55 16.60 19.18
C TYR A 377 -7.96 16.47 17.69
N ILE A 378 -7.33 17.25 16.82
CA ILE A 378 -7.60 17.22 15.37
C ILE A 378 -7.17 15.89 14.75
N ASN A 379 -6.03 15.31 15.14
CA ASN A 379 -5.61 13.98 14.71
C ASN A 379 -6.59 12.89 15.17
N ASP A 380 -6.96 12.86 16.44
CA ASP A 380 -7.86 11.84 17.02
C ASP A 380 -9.23 11.87 16.31
N LEU A 381 -9.77 13.06 16.06
CA LEU A 381 -11.04 13.26 15.34
C LEU A 381 -10.90 12.88 13.85
N ALA A 382 -9.80 13.26 13.20
CA ALA A 382 -9.52 12.85 11.83
C ALA A 382 -9.37 11.34 11.69
N GLU A 383 -8.76 10.65 12.67
CA GLU A 383 -8.65 9.19 12.70
C GLU A 383 -10.01 8.52 12.92
N HIS A 384 -10.86 9.06 13.80
CA HIS A 384 -12.23 8.59 14.00
C HIS A 384 -13.08 8.70 12.71
N VAL A 385 -13.00 9.84 12.02
CA VAL A 385 -13.67 10.08 10.73
C VAL A 385 -13.10 9.18 9.62
N HIS A 386 -11.79 9.00 9.57
CA HIS A 386 -11.13 8.17 8.56
C HIS A 386 -11.48 6.68 8.72
N LYS A 387 -11.58 6.18 9.95
CA LYS A 387 -12.04 4.81 10.28
C LYS A 387 -13.46 4.49 9.80
N LYS A 388 -14.26 5.51 9.45
CA LYS A 388 -15.63 5.36 8.90
C LYS A 388 -15.67 5.45 7.36
N GLY A 389 -14.52 5.63 6.70
CA GLY A 389 -14.39 5.63 5.24
C GLY A 389 -14.39 7.02 4.57
N PHE A 390 -14.34 8.10 5.35
CA PHE A 390 -14.23 9.47 4.85
C PHE A 390 -12.77 9.94 4.75
N THR A 391 -12.52 10.92 3.88
CA THR A 391 -11.28 11.72 3.90
C THR A 391 -11.50 12.94 4.80
N PRO A 392 -10.87 13.02 5.99
CA PRO A 392 -11.02 14.19 6.86
C PRO A 392 -10.32 15.41 6.24
N ARG A 393 -10.92 16.59 6.36
CA ARG A 393 -10.33 17.86 5.93
C ARG A 393 -10.38 18.92 7.03
N ILE A 394 -9.37 19.78 7.08
CA ILE A 394 -9.24 20.87 8.06
C ILE A 394 -8.88 22.19 7.39
N TRP A 395 -9.20 23.27 8.08
CA TRP A 395 -8.60 24.58 7.81
C TRP A 395 -7.14 24.64 8.28
N ASN A 396 -6.35 25.52 7.68
CA ASN A 396 -4.88 25.51 7.83
C ASN A 396 -4.32 26.35 9.00
N ASP A 397 -5.12 27.18 9.67
CA ASP A 397 -4.60 28.24 10.54
C ASP A 397 -4.19 27.77 11.93
N GLY A 398 -4.88 26.77 12.50
CA GLY A 398 -4.56 26.22 13.83
C GLY A 398 -3.37 25.26 13.88
N ILE A 399 -2.93 24.72 12.75
CA ILE A 399 -1.90 23.65 12.67
C ILE A 399 -0.52 24.20 12.31
N TYR A 400 0.54 23.62 12.90
CA TYR A 400 1.93 24.08 12.83
C TYR A 400 2.10 25.55 13.26
N TYR A 401 1.20 26.05 14.11
CA TYR A 401 1.14 27.45 14.50
C TYR A 401 2.42 27.91 15.19
N GLY A 402 3.02 28.97 14.65
CA GLY A 402 4.28 29.56 15.11
C GLY A 402 5.55 28.86 14.63
N GLU A 403 5.50 27.78 13.82
CA GLU A 403 6.73 27.12 13.33
C GLU A 403 7.55 28.00 12.36
N ASN A 404 6.91 29.01 11.75
CA ASN A 404 7.56 30.05 10.96
C ASN A 404 8.29 31.12 11.81
N SER A 405 8.02 31.18 13.12
CA SER A 405 8.38 32.29 14.00
C SER A 405 9.59 31.93 14.86
N TRP A 406 10.62 32.78 14.85
CA TRP A 406 11.85 32.55 15.61
C TRP A 406 11.58 32.52 17.12
N GLY A 407 12.17 31.55 17.83
CA GLY A 407 12.02 31.39 19.29
C GLY A 407 10.70 30.78 19.77
N GLN A 408 9.84 30.28 18.86
CA GLN A 408 8.64 29.51 19.21
C GLN A 408 8.94 28.01 19.27
N ASN A 409 8.39 27.30 20.28
CA ASN A 409 8.35 25.85 20.27
C ASN A 409 7.57 25.36 19.04
N LYS A 410 8.07 24.33 18.37
CA LYS A 410 7.36 23.67 17.26
C LYS A 410 6.27 22.74 17.77
N GLN A 411 5.35 22.35 16.89
CA GLN A 411 4.42 21.26 17.17
C GLN A 411 5.20 19.94 17.19
N MET A 412 5.06 19.17 18.26
CA MET A 412 5.68 17.84 18.43
C MET A 412 4.81 16.74 17.82
N ILE A 413 3.48 16.88 17.90
CA ILE A 413 2.54 15.95 17.27
C ILE A 413 2.65 16.03 15.73
N GLU A 414 3.00 14.92 15.08
CA GLU A 414 2.94 14.79 13.62
C GLU A 414 1.48 14.61 13.18
N MET A 415 1.02 15.40 12.20
CA MET A 415 -0.35 15.30 11.68
C MET A 415 -0.49 14.11 10.72
N HIS A 416 -1.65 13.46 10.71
CA HIS A 416 -1.93 12.42 9.72
C HIS A 416 -1.91 12.98 8.29
N LYS A 417 -1.05 12.40 7.43
CA LYS A 417 -0.79 12.89 6.06
C LYS A 417 -1.93 12.66 5.06
N TYR A 418 -2.98 11.93 5.47
CA TYR A 418 -4.23 11.78 4.71
C TYR A 418 -5.23 12.92 4.95
N ILE A 419 -4.95 13.86 5.87
CA ILE A 419 -5.83 14.99 6.15
C ILE A 419 -5.72 15.98 4.98
N GLY A 420 -6.85 16.32 4.37
CA GLY A 420 -6.92 17.37 3.36
C GLY A 420 -6.80 18.75 4.00
N ILE A 421 -5.92 19.60 3.46
CA ILE A 421 -5.67 20.95 3.97
C ILE A 421 -6.42 21.97 3.10
N ASP A 422 -7.51 22.52 3.62
CA ASP A 422 -8.20 23.65 3.01
C ASP A 422 -7.45 24.94 3.39
N PHE A 423 -6.58 25.40 2.49
CA PHE A 423 -5.67 26.51 2.75
C PHE A 423 -6.33 27.85 2.41
N TRP A 424 -6.87 28.50 3.45
CA TRP A 424 -7.61 29.76 3.37
C TRP A 424 -6.80 30.98 3.82
N SER A 425 -5.98 30.82 4.87
CA SER A 425 -5.35 31.93 5.59
C SER A 425 -3.84 31.82 5.64
N GLN A 426 -3.19 32.94 5.31
CA GLN A 426 -1.98 33.36 6.00
C GLN A 426 -2.06 34.88 6.18
N MET A 427 -2.80 35.30 7.21
CA MET A 427 -3.07 36.71 7.50
C MET A 427 -1.79 37.56 7.57
N SER A 428 -1.79 38.70 6.88
CA SER A 428 -0.62 39.58 6.77
C SER A 428 -0.15 40.20 8.08
N TRP A 429 -0.98 40.16 9.12
CA TRP A 429 -0.68 40.61 10.48
C TRP A 429 -0.38 39.47 11.45
N ASN A 430 -0.66 38.20 11.09
CA ASN A 430 -0.43 37.02 11.94
C ASN A 430 0.61 36.07 11.32
N HIS A 431 1.88 36.46 11.38
CA HIS A 431 2.98 35.68 10.79
C HIS A 431 3.21 34.29 11.44
N SER A 432 2.56 34.01 12.58
CA SER A 432 2.58 32.70 13.21
C SER A 432 1.68 31.68 12.51
N ILE A 433 0.71 32.10 11.68
CA ILE A 433 -0.02 31.14 10.83
C ILE A 433 0.99 30.46 9.89
N ALA A 434 0.87 29.14 9.78
CA ALA A 434 1.78 28.32 8.98
C ALA A 434 1.74 28.71 7.50
N LYS A 435 2.89 28.57 6.81
CA LYS A 435 3.00 28.80 5.36
C LYS A 435 2.57 27.55 4.61
N LEU A 436 2.16 27.69 3.36
CA LEU A 436 1.88 26.55 2.48
C LEU A 436 3.07 25.58 2.41
N GLN A 437 4.30 26.11 2.34
CA GLN A 437 5.53 25.32 2.35
C GLN A 437 5.68 24.47 3.63
N THR A 438 5.23 24.95 4.79
CA THR A 438 5.27 24.19 6.06
C THR A 438 4.47 22.89 5.96
N PHE A 439 3.32 22.91 5.28
CA PHE A 439 2.50 21.71 5.09
C PHE A 439 3.17 20.74 4.10
N LEU A 440 3.71 21.26 2.99
CA LEU A 440 4.45 20.47 1.99
C LEU A 440 5.70 19.81 2.61
N ASP A 441 6.49 20.55 3.39
CA ASP A 441 7.71 20.06 4.07
C ASP A 441 7.39 18.98 5.12
N LYS A 442 6.19 19.00 5.71
CA LYS A 442 5.67 17.97 6.63
C LYS A 442 5.04 16.77 5.91
N GLY A 443 5.00 16.78 4.57
CA GLY A 443 4.51 15.68 3.74
C GLY A 443 2.99 15.66 3.52
N HIS A 444 2.29 16.79 3.67
CA HIS A 444 0.91 16.92 3.22
C HIS A 444 0.86 17.19 1.72
N ASP A 445 0.27 16.26 0.96
CA ASP A 445 0.19 16.32 -0.50
C ASP A 445 -1.22 16.69 -1.01
N THR A 446 -2.18 16.94 -0.12
CA THR A 446 -3.60 17.05 -0.47
C THR A 446 -4.14 18.39 0.00
N ILE A 447 -3.99 19.41 -0.85
CA ILE A 447 -4.24 20.82 -0.49
C ILE A 447 -5.26 21.47 -1.44
N TYR A 448 -6.20 22.22 -0.87
CA TYR A 448 -7.27 22.93 -1.59
C TYR A 448 -7.07 24.44 -1.45
N ASN A 449 -7.14 25.17 -2.57
CA ASN A 449 -6.93 26.62 -2.62
C ASN A 449 -8.23 27.37 -2.28
N VAL A 450 -8.32 27.90 -1.06
CA VAL A 450 -9.47 28.68 -0.57
C VAL A 450 -9.07 30.13 -0.32
N ASN A 451 -8.23 30.69 -1.22
CA ASN A 451 -7.63 32.02 -1.12
C ASN A 451 -8.68 33.14 -0.93
N ALA A 452 -8.80 33.62 0.31
CA ALA A 452 -9.78 34.63 0.71
C ALA A 452 -9.75 35.90 -0.17
N SER A 453 -8.55 36.32 -0.61
CA SER A 453 -8.38 37.52 -1.45
C SER A 453 -9.11 37.44 -2.81
N PHE A 454 -9.41 36.24 -3.32
CA PHE A 454 -10.16 36.04 -4.56
C PHE A 454 -11.57 35.47 -4.35
N PHE A 455 -11.79 34.74 -3.26
CA PHE A 455 -12.89 33.78 -3.18
C PHE A 455 -13.88 33.98 -2.03
N TYR A 456 -13.62 34.90 -1.09
CA TYR A 456 -14.53 35.14 0.03
C TYR A 456 -15.63 36.15 -0.35
N TYR A 457 -16.86 35.64 -0.49
CA TYR A 457 -18.09 36.41 -0.44
C TYR A 457 -18.64 36.36 0.99
N VAL A 458 -18.90 37.52 1.58
CA VAL A 458 -19.21 37.62 3.01
C VAL A 458 -20.40 38.56 3.26
N LEU A 459 -21.32 38.17 4.14
CA LEU A 459 -22.43 38.98 4.64
C LEU A 459 -21.98 39.79 5.88
N ARG A 460 -21.15 40.82 5.69
CA ARG A 460 -20.41 41.48 6.78
C ARG A 460 -21.32 42.29 7.73
N PRO A 461 -20.99 42.38 9.05
CA PRO A 461 -21.74 43.20 10.00
C PRO A 461 -21.77 44.71 9.73
N SER A 462 -20.87 45.23 8.87
CA SER A 462 -20.79 46.65 8.49
C SER A 462 -20.31 46.83 7.05
N MET A 463 -20.61 47.97 6.42
CA MET A 463 -20.16 48.27 5.05
C MET A 463 -18.65 48.54 5.01
N PRO A 464 -17.90 47.97 4.04
CA PRO A 464 -16.50 48.34 3.81
C PRO A 464 -16.31 49.82 3.46
N ASN A 465 -15.14 50.38 3.82
CA ASN A 465 -14.79 51.79 3.62
C ASN A 465 -14.66 52.21 2.14
N ASP A 466 -14.63 51.25 1.20
CA ASP A 466 -14.60 51.49 -0.25
C ASP A 466 -16.00 51.66 -0.88
N GLY A 467 -17.07 51.53 -0.08
CA GLY A 467 -18.45 51.72 -0.53
C GLY A 467 -19.12 50.46 -1.08
N ARG A 468 -18.50 49.27 -0.95
CA ARG A 468 -19.19 47.99 -1.19
C ARG A 468 -20.41 47.81 -0.28
N LYS A 469 -21.39 47.04 -0.76
CA LYS A 469 -22.49 46.54 0.08
C LYS A 469 -21.93 45.61 1.17
N GLN A 470 -22.66 45.48 2.28
CA GLN A 470 -22.36 44.52 3.35
C GLN A 470 -22.23 43.08 2.83
N HIS A 471 -23.11 42.71 1.90
CA HIS A 471 -23.06 41.47 1.14
C HIS A 471 -22.22 41.68 -0.14
N SER A 472 -21.00 41.14 -0.18
CA SER A 472 -20.07 41.30 -1.32
C SER A 472 -18.82 40.43 -1.18
N PHE A 473 -18.08 40.24 -2.27
CA PHE A 473 -16.72 39.72 -2.23
C PHE A 473 -15.75 40.68 -1.53
N ASP A 474 -14.64 40.16 -1.00
CA ASP A 474 -13.62 40.96 -0.30
C ASP A 474 -12.91 42.00 -1.18
N ASN A 475 -13.00 41.87 -2.52
CA ASN A 475 -12.49 42.83 -3.48
C ASN A 475 -13.54 43.29 -4.51
N LEU A 476 -13.37 44.51 -5.01
CA LEU A 476 -14.20 45.09 -6.08
C LEU A 476 -13.89 44.45 -7.44
N ASN A 477 -14.93 44.04 -8.18
CA ASN A 477 -14.84 43.33 -9.47
C ASN A 477 -14.08 41.99 -9.33
N SER A 478 -14.49 41.15 -8.37
CA SER A 478 -13.79 39.89 -8.07
C SER A 478 -13.85 38.92 -9.25
N ASP A 479 -14.92 38.95 -10.06
CA ASP A 479 -15.02 38.22 -11.34
C ASP A 479 -13.83 38.50 -12.28
N LYS A 480 -13.49 39.78 -12.44
CA LYS A 480 -12.35 40.24 -13.23
C LYS A 480 -11.03 39.84 -12.60
N LEU A 481 -10.89 39.95 -11.28
CA LEU A 481 -9.65 39.59 -10.56
C LEU A 481 -9.39 38.08 -10.65
N ILE A 482 -10.41 37.23 -10.48
CA ILE A 482 -10.28 35.79 -10.67
C ILE A 482 -9.88 35.48 -12.12
N PHE A 483 -10.57 36.08 -13.10
CA PHE A 483 -10.31 35.81 -14.52
C PHE A 483 -8.91 36.26 -14.97
N ASP A 484 -8.53 37.50 -14.68
CA ASP A 484 -7.27 38.09 -15.16
C ASP A 484 -6.05 37.68 -14.32
N GLU A 485 -6.19 37.51 -13.00
CA GLU A 485 -5.05 37.42 -12.07
C GLU A 485 -4.95 36.14 -11.22
N TRP A 486 -6.00 35.33 -11.09
CA TRP A 486 -5.90 34.09 -10.30
C TRP A 486 -5.33 32.92 -11.13
N THR A 487 -4.57 32.05 -10.47
CA THR A 487 -4.09 30.78 -10.99
C THR A 487 -4.08 29.73 -9.87
N PRO A 488 -4.14 28.42 -10.16
CA PRO A 488 -4.27 27.37 -9.13
C PRO A 488 -3.20 27.42 -8.04
N GLY A 489 -1.95 27.75 -8.39
CA GLY A 489 -0.82 27.87 -7.47
C GLY A 489 -0.79 29.17 -6.65
N LYS A 490 -1.72 30.12 -6.88
CA LYS A 490 -1.81 31.40 -6.16
C LYS A 490 -2.71 31.26 -4.92
N PHE A 491 -2.12 30.83 -3.81
CA PHE A 491 -2.77 30.69 -2.50
C PHE A 491 -2.74 32.01 -1.70
N GLN A 492 -3.44 32.07 -0.56
CA GLN A 492 -3.41 33.26 0.30
C GLN A 492 -1.98 33.54 0.78
N ALA A 493 -1.40 34.66 0.34
CA ALA A 493 0.00 35.09 0.58
C ALA A 493 1.11 34.07 0.22
N ASN A 494 0.78 32.98 -0.50
CA ASN A 494 1.70 31.91 -0.87
C ASN A 494 1.61 31.65 -2.38
N THR A 495 2.68 31.16 -3.01
CA THR A 495 2.66 30.81 -4.43
C THR A 495 3.54 29.61 -4.73
N ILE A 496 2.98 28.64 -5.45
CA ILE A 496 3.65 27.45 -6.00
C ILE A 496 3.31 27.32 -7.50
N ALA A 497 3.88 26.33 -8.19
CA ALA A 497 3.55 26.08 -9.59
C ALA A 497 2.09 25.62 -9.75
N ASP A 498 1.42 26.07 -10.83
CA ASP A 498 0.00 25.80 -11.09
C ASP A 498 -0.32 24.32 -11.39
N ASP A 499 0.70 23.57 -11.81
CA ASP A 499 0.67 22.14 -12.11
C ASP A 499 1.25 21.27 -10.96
N ASN A 500 1.52 21.87 -9.80
CA ASN A 500 2.02 21.13 -8.63
C ASN A 500 0.98 20.08 -8.19
N PRO A 501 1.35 18.78 -8.11
CA PRO A 501 0.41 17.69 -7.81
C PRO A 501 -0.18 17.74 -6.39
N ALA A 502 0.30 18.63 -5.52
CA ALA A 502 -0.30 18.88 -4.22
C ALA A 502 -1.65 19.64 -4.30
N ILE A 503 -1.88 20.36 -5.39
CA ILE A 503 -3.11 21.15 -5.61
C ILE A 503 -4.22 20.20 -6.06
N LYS A 504 -5.14 19.85 -5.15
CA LYS A 504 -6.27 18.97 -5.47
C LYS A 504 -7.52 19.75 -5.89
N GLY A 505 -7.68 21.00 -5.44
CA GLY A 505 -8.85 21.80 -5.78
C GLY A 505 -8.76 23.30 -5.50
N ALA A 506 -9.82 24.03 -5.82
CA ALA A 506 -10.05 25.42 -5.45
C ALA A 506 -11.53 25.66 -5.07
N SER A 507 -11.78 26.56 -4.11
CA SER A 507 -13.13 26.82 -3.59
C SER A 507 -13.46 28.31 -3.50
N LEU A 508 -14.63 28.68 -4.03
CA LEU A 508 -15.36 29.88 -3.60
C LEU A 508 -15.90 29.66 -2.18
N ALA A 509 -16.01 30.70 -1.36
CA ALA A 509 -16.62 30.61 -0.03
C ALA A 509 -17.70 31.68 0.19
N ILE A 510 -18.86 31.23 0.65
CA ILE A 510 -20.00 32.06 1.06
C ILE A 510 -20.05 32.04 2.58
N TRP A 511 -19.75 33.16 3.23
CA TRP A 511 -19.76 33.33 4.68
C TRP A 511 -20.90 34.27 5.12
N CYS A 512 -21.61 33.88 6.19
CA CYS A 512 -22.88 34.48 6.58
C CYS A 512 -22.82 35.21 7.95
N ASP A 513 -21.69 35.86 8.28
CA ASP A 513 -21.39 36.55 9.55
C ASP A 513 -22.59 37.32 10.13
N LYS A 514 -23.31 38.04 9.25
CA LYS A 514 -24.59 38.66 9.54
C LYS A 514 -25.66 38.15 8.56
N ALA A 515 -26.22 36.99 8.90
CA ALA A 515 -27.22 36.24 8.13
C ALA A 515 -28.40 37.05 7.55
N ASP A 516 -28.80 38.16 8.20
CA ASP A 516 -29.98 38.97 7.83
C ASP A 516 -29.71 40.04 6.76
N VAL A 517 -28.47 40.18 6.25
CA VAL A 517 -28.10 41.27 5.33
C VAL A 517 -28.80 41.19 3.97
N CYS A 518 -29.04 39.97 3.45
CA CYS A 518 -29.78 39.72 2.22
C CYS A 518 -30.45 38.34 2.26
N ASP A 519 -31.26 38.00 1.26
CA ASP A 519 -31.78 36.65 1.07
C ASP A 519 -30.83 35.74 0.26
N GLU A 520 -31.18 34.45 0.17
CA GLU A 520 -30.41 33.44 -0.56
C GLU A 520 -30.50 33.58 -2.09
N ASP A 521 -31.52 34.28 -2.61
CA ASP A 521 -31.62 34.63 -4.03
C ASP A 521 -30.62 35.73 -4.39
N THR A 522 -30.52 36.78 -3.57
CA THR A 522 -29.49 37.82 -3.67
C THR A 522 -28.08 37.23 -3.63
N ILE A 523 -27.82 36.24 -2.76
CA ILE A 523 -26.53 35.52 -2.74
C ILE A 523 -26.25 34.86 -4.10
N THR A 524 -27.27 34.28 -4.75
CA THR A 524 -27.11 33.60 -6.04
C THR A 524 -26.78 34.60 -7.16
N GLU A 525 -27.42 35.78 -7.13
CA GLU A 525 -27.14 36.86 -8.08
C GLU A 525 -25.73 37.43 -7.89
N ASP A 526 -25.32 37.71 -6.65
CA ASP A 526 -24.02 38.34 -6.36
C ASP A 526 -22.83 37.40 -6.68
N ILE A 527 -22.92 36.08 -6.48
CA ILE A 527 -21.82 35.13 -6.79
C ILE A 527 -21.76 34.66 -8.26
N ALA A 528 -22.76 35.03 -9.07
CA ALA A 528 -22.98 34.40 -10.39
C ALA A 528 -21.81 34.55 -11.37
N ASN A 529 -21.07 35.66 -11.30
CA ASN A 529 -19.97 35.98 -12.22
C ASN A 529 -18.65 35.34 -11.74
N GLU A 530 -18.35 35.48 -10.46
CA GLU A 530 -17.18 34.95 -9.76
C GLU A 530 -17.13 33.41 -9.82
N MET A 531 -18.28 32.74 -9.66
CA MET A 531 -18.40 31.30 -9.87
C MET A 531 -18.02 30.89 -11.31
N ARG A 532 -18.51 31.62 -12.32
CA ARG A 532 -18.20 31.35 -13.74
C ARG A 532 -16.72 31.61 -14.03
N ALA A 533 -16.11 32.64 -13.42
CA ALA A 533 -14.69 32.95 -13.54
C ALA A 533 -13.81 31.86 -12.88
N LEU A 534 -14.15 31.40 -11.67
CA LEU A 534 -13.50 30.28 -11.00
C LEU A 534 -13.59 29.00 -11.84
N ALA A 535 -14.81 28.62 -12.27
CA ALA A 535 -15.02 27.46 -13.12
C ALA A 535 -14.13 27.50 -14.37
N THR A 536 -14.07 28.65 -15.03
CA THR A 536 -13.27 28.87 -16.25
C THR A 536 -11.77 28.77 -16.00
N LYS A 537 -11.25 29.40 -14.94
CA LYS A 537 -9.81 29.42 -14.64
C LYS A 537 -9.29 28.15 -13.98
N ALA A 538 -10.13 27.43 -13.25
CA ALA A 538 -9.84 26.10 -12.71
C ALA A 538 -9.93 25.00 -13.79
N TRP A 539 -10.77 25.21 -14.82
CA TRP A 539 -10.86 24.32 -15.97
C TRP A 539 -9.71 24.56 -16.95
N ASN A 540 -9.62 25.74 -17.57
CA ASN A 540 -8.50 26.17 -18.42
C ASN A 540 -7.79 27.38 -17.80
N THR A 541 -6.62 27.12 -17.20
CA THR A 541 -5.74 28.13 -16.57
C THR A 541 -5.36 29.29 -17.50
N LYS A 542 -5.25 29.04 -18.81
CA LYS A 542 -4.80 29.98 -19.84
C LYS A 542 -5.92 30.81 -20.46
N SER A 543 -7.16 30.66 -19.99
CA SER A 543 -8.38 31.34 -20.50
C SER A 543 -8.22 32.84 -20.79
N ASN A 544 -7.52 33.58 -19.91
CA ASN A 544 -7.27 35.03 -20.03
C ASN A 544 -6.23 35.41 -21.11
N SER A 545 -5.52 34.45 -21.69
CA SER A 545 -4.70 34.66 -22.89
C SER A 545 -5.47 34.42 -24.20
N ILE A 546 -6.70 33.87 -24.13
CA ILE A 546 -7.55 33.54 -25.29
C ILE A 546 -8.55 34.66 -25.55
N ILE A 547 -9.22 35.15 -24.51
CA ILE A 547 -10.16 36.29 -24.59
C ILE A 547 -10.01 37.23 -23.39
N SER A 548 -10.43 38.49 -23.57
CA SER A 548 -10.56 39.44 -22.46
C SER A 548 -11.78 39.14 -21.58
N HIS A 549 -11.73 39.55 -20.31
CA HIS A 549 -12.85 39.43 -19.38
C HIS A 549 -14.19 39.96 -19.94
N ASN A 550 -14.19 41.07 -20.69
CA ASN A 550 -15.41 41.63 -21.26
C ASN A 550 -16.04 40.72 -22.34
N GLN A 551 -15.23 39.98 -23.10
CA GLN A 551 -15.71 38.98 -24.05
C GLN A 551 -16.23 37.74 -23.31
N PHE A 552 -15.54 37.31 -22.24
CA PHE A 552 -16.01 36.24 -21.36
C PHE A 552 -17.40 36.56 -20.78
N LYS A 553 -17.62 37.78 -20.26
CA LYS A 553 -18.94 38.25 -19.81
C LYS A 553 -20.01 38.20 -20.90
N ALA A 554 -19.68 38.60 -22.13
CA ALA A 554 -20.63 38.53 -23.24
C ALA A 554 -21.00 37.08 -23.61
N ASN A 555 -20.04 36.15 -23.53
CA ASN A 555 -20.26 34.75 -23.87
C ASN A 555 -21.14 34.04 -22.83
N TYR A 556 -20.82 34.12 -21.52
CA TYR A 556 -21.66 33.46 -20.52
C TYR A 556 -23.05 34.10 -20.39
N ALA A 557 -23.20 35.40 -20.68
CA ALA A 557 -24.51 36.05 -20.74
C ALA A 557 -25.38 35.52 -21.90
N LYS A 558 -24.78 35.01 -22.98
CA LYS A 558 -25.49 34.32 -24.07
C LYS A 558 -25.91 32.89 -23.70
N LEU A 559 -25.09 32.20 -22.91
CA LEU A 559 -25.37 30.83 -22.43
C LEU A 559 -26.42 30.79 -21.32
N GLY A 560 -26.49 31.84 -20.50
CA GLY A 560 -27.48 32.01 -19.44
C GLY A 560 -27.23 31.12 -18.22
N HIS A 561 -28.32 30.60 -17.67
CA HIS A 561 -28.35 29.61 -16.58
C HIS A 561 -28.57 28.19 -17.13
N VAL A 562 -28.38 27.19 -16.29
CA VAL A 562 -28.84 25.80 -16.52
C VAL A 562 -30.35 25.74 -16.81
N ALA A 563 -30.81 24.67 -17.45
CA ALA A 563 -32.25 24.40 -17.56
C ALA A 563 -32.83 24.01 -16.19
N ALA A 564 -34.10 24.38 -15.93
CA ALA A 564 -34.71 24.23 -14.60
C ALA A 564 -33.86 24.88 -13.47
N PHE A 565 -33.39 26.11 -13.70
CA PHE A 565 -32.69 26.93 -12.69
C PHE A 565 -33.62 27.40 -11.57
N ASP A 566 -34.88 27.74 -11.85
CA ASP A 566 -35.79 28.28 -10.83
C ASP A 566 -36.07 27.29 -9.70
N LYS A 567 -36.18 27.79 -8.46
CA LYS A 567 -36.44 26.96 -7.26
C LYS A 567 -37.73 26.14 -7.43
N GLY A 568 -37.64 24.85 -7.12
CA GLY A 568 -38.75 23.91 -7.27
C GLY A 568 -39.12 23.55 -8.71
N SER A 569 -38.41 24.06 -9.72
CA SER A 569 -38.65 23.67 -11.12
C SER A 569 -38.15 22.26 -11.43
N THR A 570 -38.82 21.60 -12.38
CA THR A 570 -38.52 20.25 -12.85
C THR A 570 -38.20 20.25 -14.34
N LEU A 571 -37.49 19.20 -14.78
CA LEU A 571 -37.22 18.95 -16.18
C LEU A 571 -38.31 18.06 -16.80
N PRO A 572 -38.59 18.17 -18.11
CA PRO A 572 -39.50 17.26 -18.81
C PRO A 572 -38.90 15.84 -18.89
N ASP A 573 -39.74 14.82 -19.03
CA ASP A 573 -39.27 13.46 -19.30
C ASP A 573 -38.81 13.33 -20.76
N SER A 574 -37.54 12.95 -20.96
CA SER A 574 -36.97 12.64 -22.27
C SER A 574 -37.26 11.20 -22.73
N GLY A 575 -37.84 10.37 -21.86
CA GLY A 575 -38.34 9.04 -22.20
C GLY A 575 -37.32 7.93 -22.00
N SER A 576 -37.20 7.03 -23.00
CA SER A 576 -36.41 5.80 -22.88
C SER A 576 -35.42 5.62 -24.03
N ILE A 577 -34.26 5.06 -23.70
CA ILE A 577 -33.23 4.66 -24.67
C ILE A 577 -33.62 3.28 -25.22
N LEU A 578 -33.78 3.18 -26.54
CA LEU A 578 -34.19 1.94 -27.20
C LEU A 578 -32.99 1.21 -27.83
N LEU A 579 -33.10 -0.09 -28.07
CA LEU A 579 -32.16 -0.77 -28.97
C LEU A 579 -32.52 -0.38 -30.42
N ALA A 580 -31.52 -0.01 -31.24
CA ALA A 580 -31.76 0.27 -32.65
C ALA A 580 -32.23 -0.98 -33.41
N ASP A 581 -33.15 -0.82 -34.36
CA ASP A 581 -33.70 -1.95 -35.12
C ASP A 581 -32.65 -2.67 -35.99
N SER A 582 -31.54 -1.99 -36.29
CA SER A 582 -30.33 -2.46 -36.97
C SER A 582 -29.39 -3.31 -36.11
N LEU A 583 -29.58 -3.36 -34.78
CA LEU A 583 -28.62 -3.96 -33.87
C LEU A 583 -28.79 -5.48 -33.74
N GLY A 584 -27.72 -6.22 -34.05
CA GLY A 584 -27.57 -7.65 -33.78
C GLY A 584 -26.67 -7.92 -32.58
N LYS A 585 -26.61 -9.18 -32.14
CA LYS A 585 -25.74 -9.61 -31.02
C LYS A 585 -25.20 -11.03 -31.16
N VAL A 586 -24.10 -11.32 -30.46
CA VAL A 586 -23.53 -12.66 -30.30
C VAL A 586 -23.09 -12.83 -28.85
N THR A 587 -23.47 -13.93 -28.20
CA THR A 587 -23.00 -14.27 -26.85
C THR A 587 -21.93 -15.35 -26.92
N ILE A 588 -20.75 -15.06 -26.37
CA ILE A 588 -19.63 -16.00 -26.27
C ILE A 588 -19.61 -16.60 -24.85
N LYS A 589 -19.60 -17.92 -24.75
CA LYS A 589 -19.47 -18.67 -23.50
C LYS A 589 -18.10 -19.31 -23.36
N TYR A 590 -17.64 -19.42 -22.12
CA TYR A 590 -16.37 -20.02 -21.74
C TYR A 590 -16.61 -21.09 -20.68
N VAL A 591 -16.39 -22.36 -21.02
CA VAL A 591 -16.72 -23.50 -20.16
C VAL A 591 -15.61 -24.55 -20.10
N ASP A 592 -15.60 -25.38 -19.06
CA ASP A 592 -14.82 -26.62 -19.04
C ASP A 592 -15.54 -27.76 -19.79
N LYS A 593 -14.93 -28.95 -19.80
CA LYS A 593 -15.48 -30.17 -20.42
C LYS A 593 -16.82 -30.62 -19.84
N ASP A 594 -17.10 -30.29 -18.57
CA ASP A 594 -18.37 -30.62 -17.91
C ASP A 594 -19.44 -29.55 -18.12
N GLY A 595 -19.12 -28.48 -18.88
CA GLY A 595 -20.03 -27.39 -19.21
C GLY A 595 -20.17 -26.34 -18.11
N LYS A 596 -19.35 -26.38 -17.06
CA LYS A 596 -19.32 -25.38 -15.99
C LYS A 596 -18.63 -24.12 -16.50
N GLU A 597 -19.17 -22.96 -16.10
CA GLU A 597 -18.69 -21.64 -16.49
C GLU A 597 -17.29 -21.35 -15.90
N LEU A 598 -16.33 -21.02 -16.78
CA LEU A 598 -14.97 -20.60 -16.41
C LEU A 598 -14.80 -19.08 -16.43
N LYS A 599 -15.56 -18.40 -17.29
CA LYS A 599 -15.64 -16.95 -17.37
C LYS A 599 -17.06 -16.57 -17.83
N SER A 600 -17.64 -15.54 -17.22
CA SER A 600 -19.02 -15.16 -17.51
C SER A 600 -19.27 -14.80 -18.98
N PRO A 601 -20.47 -15.11 -19.52
CA PRO A 601 -20.71 -15.02 -20.95
C PRO A 601 -20.68 -13.58 -21.44
N VAL A 602 -19.82 -13.32 -22.41
CA VAL A 602 -19.59 -11.99 -22.97
C VAL A 602 -20.50 -11.77 -24.16
N THR A 603 -21.23 -10.65 -24.20
CA THR A 603 -22.09 -10.30 -25.34
C THR A 603 -21.45 -9.22 -26.19
N ARG A 604 -21.28 -9.52 -27.48
CA ARG A 604 -20.83 -8.60 -28.53
C ARG A 604 -22.03 -8.15 -29.35
N TYR A 605 -21.94 -6.96 -29.91
CA TYR A 605 -22.99 -6.31 -30.69
C TYR A 605 -22.40 -5.76 -31.99
N GLY A 606 -23.22 -5.69 -33.04
CA GLY A 606 -22.83 -5.29 -34.40
C GLY A 606 -24.08 -4.94 -35.21
N ASN A 607 -23.95 -4.32 -36.38
CA ASN A 607 -25.11 -4.11 -37.24
C ASN A 607 -25.52 -5.44 -37.90
N ILE A 608 -26.81 -5.66 -38.11
CA ILE A 608 -27.33 -6.90 -38.68
C ILE A 608 -26.80 -7.08 -40.10
N GLY A 609 -26.05 -8.17 -40.31
CA GLY A 609 -25.35 -8.46 -41.56
C GLY A 609 -23.83 -8.28 -41.50
N ASP A 610 -23.31 -7.52 -40.54
CA ASP A 610 -21.85 -7.37 -40.35
C ASP A 610 -21.21 -8.71 -39.99
N GLU A 611 -20.04 -9.01 -40.57
CA GLU A 611 -19.25 -10.19 -40.20
C GLU A 611 -18.59 -10.02 -38.83
N TYR A 612 -18.49 -11.12 -38.07
CA TYR A 612 -17.77 -11.19 -36.81
C TYR A 612 -16.73 -12.31 -36.81
N ASN A 613 -15.62 -12.06 -36.13
CA ASN A 613 -14.61 -13.05 -35.79
C ASN A 613 -14.09 -12.77 -34.38
N PHE A 614 -14.33 -13.69 -33.44
CA PHE A 614 -13.79 -13.62 -32.08
C PHE A 614 -12.91 -14.85 -31.83
N THR A 615 -11.62 -14.64 -31.58
CA THR A 615 -10.74 -15.71 -31.10
C THR A 615 -11.09 -16.11 -29.67
N ALA A 616 -10.83 -17.36 -29.32
CA ALA A 616 -10.84 -17.84 -27.95
C ALA A 616 -9.97 -16.97 -27.05
N GLU A 617 -10.48 -16.61 -25.87
CA GLU A 617 -9.68 -15.91 -24.87
C GLU A 617 -8.73 -16.88 -24.16
N LYS A 618 -7.52 -16.41 -23.81
CA LYS A 618 -6.60 -17.19 -22.99
C LYS A 618 -7.11 -17.18 -21.54
N ILE A 619 -7.62 -18.31 -21.07
CA ILE A 619 -8.09 -18.47 -19.69
C ILE A 619 -6.93 -18.95 -18.81
N TYR A 620 -6.67 -18.18 -17.76
CA TYR A 620 -5.81 -18.45 -16.62
C TYR A 620 -5.76 -19.92 -16.13
N GLY A 621 -4.72 -20.71 -16.38
CA GLY A 621 -4.63 -22.10 -15.90
C GLY A 621 -5.46 -23.12 -16.70
N TYR A 622 -5.89 -22.76 -17.90
CA TYR A 622 -6.64 -23.62 -18.82
C TYR A 622 -6.08 -23.51 -20.25
N ARG A 623 -6.26 -24.57 -21.04
CA ARG A 623 -6.02 -24.55 -22.50
C ARG A 623 -7.28 -24.91 -23.28
N LEU A 624 -7.44 -24.32 -24.46
CA LEU A 624 -8.59 -24.56 -25.33
C LEU A 624 -8.59 -26.00 -25.87
N VAL A 625 -9.76 -26.64 -25.90
CA VAL A 625 -9.99 -27.96 -26.50
C VAL A 625 -11.15 -28.01 -27.50
N SER A 626 -11.81 -26.88 -27.79
CA SER A 626 -12.79 -26.80 -28.88
C SER A 626 -12.17 -27.05 -30.26
N ASP A 627 -12.93 -27.67 -31.16
CA ASP A 627 -12.58 -27.89 -32.58
C ASP A 627 -12.28 -26.61 -33.39
N LYS A 628 -12.55 -25.44 -32.81
CA LYS A 628 -12.28 -24.12 -33.37
C LYS A 628 -11.69 -23.20 -32.32
N ASP A 629 -10.65 -22.47 -32.73
CA ASP A 629 -10.04 -21.36 -32.01
C ASP A 629 -10.81 -20.03 -32.13
N SER A 630 -11.86 -20.00 -32.96
CA SER A 630 -12.54 -18.78 -33.37
C SER A 630 -14.04 -18.98 -33.60
N ALA A 631 -14.81 -17.97 -33.20
CA ALA A 631 -16.24 -17.83 -33.39
C ALA A 631 -16.50 -16.87 -34.56
N THR A 632 -16.96 -17.41 -35.69
CA THR A 632 -17.11 -16.67 -36.96
C THR A 632 -18.54 -16.74 -37.50
N GLY A 633 -19.11 -15.62 -37.95
CA GLY A 633 -20.45 -15.56 -38.54
C GLY A 633 -20.85 -14.14 -38.94
N THR A 634 -22.16 -13.89 -39.07
CA THR A 634 -22.72 -12.54 -39.31
C THR A 634 -23.75 -12.19 -38.24
N TYR A 635 -23.75 -10.95 -37.73
CA TYR A 635 -24.66 -10.53 -36.67
C TYR A 635 -26.14 -10.65 -37.07
N SER A 636 -26.96 -11.18 -36.17
CA SER A 636 -28.40 -11.39 -36.38
C SER A 636 -29.24 -10.78 -35.25
N LYS A 637 -30.50 -10.41 -35.55
CA LYS A 637 -31.44 -9.84 -34.57
C LYS A 637 -31.93 -10.83 -33.52
N LYS A 638 -31.96 -12.12 -33.88
CA LYS A 638 -32.22 -13.23 -32.94
C LYS A 638 -31.05 -13.38 -31.96
N GLY A 639 -29.84 -13.19 -32.49
CA GLY A 639 -28.57 -13.35 -31.80
C GLY A 639 -28.11 -14.81 -31.75
N ASP A 640 -26.81 -14.99 -31.90
CA ASP A 640 -26.16 -16.29 -31.89
C ASP A 640 -25.53 -16.58 -30.52
N THR A 641 -25.15 -17.84 -30.28
CA THR A 641 -24.35 -18.22 -29.11
C THR A 641 -23.24 -19.17 -29.54
N PHE A 642 -22.00 -18.81 -29.23
CA PHE A 642 -20.82 -19.66 -29.42
C PHE A 642 -20.28 -20.08 -28.05
N THR A 643 -19.70 -21.27 -27.97
CA THR A 643 -19.13 -21.81 -26.72
C THR A 643 -17.72 -22.31 -26.98
N PHE A 644 -16.74 -21.72 -26.27
CA PHE A 644 -15.39 -22.24 -26.18
C PHE A 644 -15.26 -23.15 -24.97
N THR A 645 -14.70 -24.34 -25.18
CA THR A 645 -14.49 -25.40 -24.21
C THR A 645 -13.00 -25.53 -23.91
N TYR A 646 -12.64 -25.59 -22.64
CA TYR A 646 -11.27 -25.66 -22.17
C TYR A 646 -11.04 -26.87 -21.25
N GLU A 647 -9.78 -27.22 -21.03
CA GLU A 647 -9.34 -28.16 -19.98
C GLU A 647 -8.28 -27.51 -19.10
N ILE A 648 -8.15 -27.97 -17.85
CA ILE A 648 -7.11 -27.49 -16.92
C ILE A 648 -5.73 -27.74 -17.54
N TYR A 649 -4.86 -26.73 -17.46
CA TYR A 649 -3.46 -26.82 -17.86
C TYR A 649 -2.60 -26.10 -16.84
N THR A 650 -1.74 -26.88 -16.18
CA THR A 650 -0.90 -26.42 -15.06
C THR A 650 0.55 -26.80 -15.35
N ASP A 651 1.37 -25.80 -15.65
CA ASP A 651 2.81 -25.91 -15.76
C ASP A 651 3.44 -25.80 -14.35
N LYS A 652 4.29 -26.77 -14.00
CA LYS A 652 4.98 -26.86 -12.71
C LYS A 652 6.50 -26.77 -12.83
N THR A 653 7.01 -26.32 -13.97
CA THR A 653 8.46 -26.30 -14.26
C THR A 653 9.22 -25.46 -13.23
N ASP A 654 8.76 -24.23 -12.96
CA ASP A 654 9.41 -23.33 -12.00
C ASP A 654 9.21 -23.81 -10.55
N LEU A 655 8.06 -24.42 -10.22
CA LEU A 655 7.81 -25.02 -8.90
C LEU A 655 8.78 -26.18 -8.63
N LYS A 656 9.04 -27.03 -9.63
CA LYS A 656 10.03 -28.09 -9.53
C LYS A 656 11.44 -27.53 -9.38
N ALA A 657 11.80 -26.51 -10.16
CA ALA A 657 13.10 -25.84 -10.05
C ALA A 657 13.30 -25.20 -8.65
N ALA A 658 12.25 -24.64 -8.05
CA ALA A 658 12.30 -24.05 -6.71
C ALA A 658 12.43 -25.11 -5.60
N LEU A 659 11.79 -26.27 -5.75
CA LEU A 659 11.92 -27.43 -4.85
C LEU A 659 13.33 -28.06 -4.94
N ASP A 660 13.86 -28.25 -6.15
CA ASP A 660 15.20 -28.80 -6.39
C ASP A 660 16.32 -27.88 -5.88
N ASN A 661 16.06 -26.57 -5.79
CA ASN A 661 16.99 -25.54 -5.31
C ASN A 661 16.55 -24.94 -3.96
N ALA A 662 16.11 -25.81 -3.05
CA ALA A 662 15.78 -25.47 -1.68
C ALA A 662 16.98 -24.89 -0.91
N LEU A 663 16.73 -23.93 0.00
CA LEU A 663 17.78 -23.38 0.86
C LEU A 663 18.37 -24.44 1.79
N ASP A 664 19.70 -24.49 1.89
CA ASP A 664 20.38 -25.36 2.84
C ASP A 664 20.35 -24.75 4.25
N GLU A 665 19.70 -25.45 5.19
CA GLU A 665 19.53 -24.96 6.56
C GLU A 665 20.87 -24.74 7.29
N ASN A 666 21.97 -25.36 6.84
CA ASN A 666 23.30 -25.17 7.41
C ASN A 666 23.96 -23.84 7.00
N VAL A 667 23.42 -23.17 5.97
CA VAL A 667 23.94 -21.88 5.47
C VAL A 667 23.15 -20.69 6.04
N TYR A 668 21.92 -20.91 6.53
CA TYR A 668 20.98 -19.87 6.96
C TYR A 668 20.64 -19.97 8.46
N ILE A 669 20.17 -18.87 9.04
CA ILE A 669 19.81 -18.76 10.46
C ILE A 669 18.45 -19.44 10.68
N GLY A 670 18.35 -20.40 11.60
CA GLY A 670 17.15 -21.24 11.79
C GLY A 670 15.89 -20.44 12.06
N ALA A 671 15.99 -19.42 12.93
CA ALA A 671 14.90 -18.49 13.24
C ALA A 671 14.34 -17.75 12.01
N THR A 672 15.13 -17.56 10.94
CA THR A 672 14.71 -16.88 9.69
C THR A 672 14.13 -17.83 8.64
N LEU A 673 14.22 -19.16 8.85
CA LEU A 673 13.76 -20.17 7.89
C LEU A 673 12.32 -20.65 8.10
N GLY A 674 11.65 -20.26 9.20
CA GLY A 674 10.32 -20.82 9.56
C GLY A 674 9.25 -20.67 8.48
N GLU A 675 9.08 -19.46 7.94
CA GLU A 675 8.16 -19.22 6.82
C GLU A 675 8.58 -20.00 5.57
N TYR A 676 9.89 -20.06 5.27
CA TYR A 676 10.40 -20.70 4.07
C TYR A 676 10.22 -22.23 4.09
N LYS A 677 10.47 -22.88 5.23
CA LYS A 677 10.22 -24.31 5.41
C LYS A 677 8.73 -24.64 5.25
N THR A 678 7.85 -23.82 5.82
CA THR A 678 6.39 -23.98 5.68
C THR A 678 5.95 -23.86 4.21
N ALA A 679 6.43 -22.83 3.52
CA ALA A 679 6.15 -22.62 2.09
C ALA A 679 6.73 -23.74 1.19
N LEU A 680 7.86 -24.35 1.58
CA LEU A 680 8.49 -25.45 0.85
C LEU A 680 7.68 -26.76 1.00
N ASP A 681 7.20 -27.05 2.22
CA ASP A 681 6.31 -28.19 2.49
C ASP A 681 4.97 -28.06 1.75
N GLU A 682 4.45 -26.84 1.59
CA GLU A 682 3.24 -26.55 0.81
C GLU A 682 3.51 -26.63 -0.70
N ALA A 683 4.65 -26.12 -1.17
CA ALA A 683 5.10 -26.25 -2.55
C ALA A 683 5.23 -27.72 -2.98
N GLN A 684 5.76 -28.60 -2.10
CA GLN A 684 5.87 -30.02 -2.39
C GLN A 684 4.50 -30.70 -2.49
N LYS A 685 3.59 -30.45 -1.53
CA LYS A 685 2.21 -30.99 -1.56
C LYS A 685 1.48 -30.59 -2.85
N LEU A 686 1.60 -29.32 -3.25
CA LEU A 686 0.99 -28.83 -4.48
C LEU A 686 1.68 -29.36 -5.73
N TYR A 687 2.99 -29.63 -5.71
CA TYR A 687 3.68 -30.26 -6.82
C TYR A 687 3.14 -31.67 -7.11
N ASP A 688 2.90 -32.46 -6.05
CA ASP A 688 2.40 -33.83 -6.16
C ASP A 688 0.89 -33.95 -6.49
N ASP A 689 0.10 -32.90 -6.23
CA ASP A 689 -1.33 -32.85 -6.56
C ASP A 689 -1.58 -32.79 -8.08
N LYS A 690 -2.36 -33.71 -8.62
CA LYS A 690 -2.63 -33.83 -10.06
C LYS A 690 -3.71 -32.88 -10.56
N ASP A 691 -4.55 -32.37 -9.67
CA ASP A 691 -5.70 -31.52 -9.99
C ASP A 691 -5.43 -30.04 -9.66
N ALA A 692 -4.23 -29.72 -9.13
CA ALA A 692 -3.75 -28.37 -8.84
C ALA A 692 -3.84 -27.42 -10.05
N LEU A 693 -4.25 -26.18 -9.81
CA LEU A 693 -4.41 -25.14 -10.83
C LEU A 693 -3.16 -24.26 -10.92
N GLN A 694 -2.91 -23.64 -12.09
CA GLN A 694 -1.80 -22.70 -12.26
C GLN A 694 -1.82 -21.56 -11.22
N GLN A 695 -3.00 -21.06 -10.86
CA GLN A 695 -3.13 -20.01 -9.83
C GLN A 695 -2.50 -20.42 -8.50
N ASP A 696 -2.60 -21.70 -8.13
CA ASP A 696 -2.12 -22.23 -6.87
C ASP A 696 -0.58 -22.36 -6.94
N VAL A 697 -0.06 -22.76 -8.11
CA VAL A 697 1.37 -22.90 -8.40
C VAL A 697 2.09 -21.56 -8.36
N ASP A 698 1.55 -20.55 -9.03
CA ASP A 698 2.13 -19.20 -9.07
C ASP A 698 2.00 -18.50 -7.70
N ALA A 699 0.91 -18.77 -6.97
CA ALA A 699 0.74 -18.30 -5.59
C ALA A 699 1.79 -18.92 -4.64
N ILE A 700 1.99 -20.23 -4.66
CA ILE A 700 2.98 -20.86 -3.76
C ILE A 700 4.41 -20.51 -4.16
N LEU A 701 4.71 -20.35 -5.46
CA LEU A 701 5.98 -19.79 -5.94
C LEU A 701 6.22 -18.37 -5.41
N THR A 702 5.17 -17.53 -5.39
CA THR A 702 5.26 -16.17 -4.85
C THR A 702 5.53 -16.19 -3.34
N THR A 703 4.81 -17.02 -2.58
CA THR A 703 5.02 -17.21 -1.14
C THR A 703 6.43 -17.74 -0.84
N LEU A 704 6.87 -18.76 -1.56
CA LEU A 704 8.18 -19.40 -1.40
C LEU A 704 9.33 -18.43 -1.70
N ASN A 705 9.22 -17.62 -2.76
CA ASN A 705 10.23 -16.61 -3.10
C ASN A 705 10.23 -15.43 -2.10
N ASN A 706 9.08 -14.99 -1.61
CA ASN A 706 9.01 -13.95 -0.58
C ASN A 706 9.57 -14.42 0.76
N ALA A 707 9.30 -15.67 1.16
CA ALA A 707 9.93 -16.28 2.33
C ALA A 707 11.45 -16.49 2.13
N LYS A 708 11.89 -16.84 0.91
CA LYS A 708 13.33 -16.96 0.56
C LYS A 708 14.08 -15.63 0.71
N LYS A 709 13.43 -14.49 0.42
CA LYS A 709 13.99 -13.13 0.67
C LYS A 709 14.13 -12.76 2.16
N LYS A 710 13.43 -13.45 3.08
CA LYS A 710 13.54 -13.25 4.53
C LYS A 710 14.64 -14.09 5.21
N ALA A 711 15.10 -15.14 4.55
CA ALA A 711 16.10 -16.05 5.10
C ALA A 711 17.50 -15.40 5.10
N VAL A 712 18.11 -15.25 6.27
CA VAL A 712 19.41 -14.59 6.43
C VAL A 712 20.54 -15.62 6.54
N LYS A 713 21.66 -15.43 5.81
CA LYS A 713 22.84 -16.30 5.92
C LYS A 713 23.42 -16.25 7.34
N ARG A 714 23.92 -17.37 7.86
CA ARG A 714 24.63 -17.42 9.17
C ARG A 714 25.84 -16.49 9.23
N ALA A 715 26.54 -16.29 8.11
CA ALA A 715 27.66 -15.36 8.02
C ALA A 715 27.27 -13.89 8.30
N TYR A 716 25.98 -13.55 8.26
CA TYR A 716 25.47 -12.18 8.46
C TYR A 716 24.88 -11.95 9.87
N TYR A 717 25.00 -12.94 10.78
CA TYR A 717 24.29 -12.94 12.06
C TYR A 717 24.54 -11.71 12.94
N ALA A 718 25.75 -11.16 12.95
CA ALA A 718 26.09 -10.01 13.79
C ALA A 718 25.25 -8.77 13.42
N LEU A 719 25.10 -8.49 12.12
CA LEU A 719 24.22 -7.42 11.65
C LEU A 719 22.74 -7.73 11.95
N TRP A 720 22.31 -8.98 11.74
CA TRP A 720 20.92 -9.40 11.99
C TRP A 720 20.50 -9.25 13.45
N VAL A 721 21.31 -9.73 14.40
CA VAL A 721 21.01 -9.60 15.83
C VAL A 721 20.91 -8.13 16.24
N GLU A 722 21.84 -7.27 15.81
CA GLU A 722 21.87 -5.86 16.20
C GLU A 722 20.76 -5.01 15.55
N VAL A 723 20.31 -5.31 14.32
CA VAL A 723 19.19 -4.56 13.72
C VAL A 723 17.82 -5.02 14.21
N GLU A 724 17.65 -6.30 14.52
CA GLU A 724 16.39 -6.79 15.11
C GLU A 724 16.28 -6.52 16.62
N ASN A 725 17.41 -6.28 17.30
CA ASN A 725 17.47 -5.92 18.72
C ASN A 725 18.32 -4.64 18.94
N PRO A 726 17.88 -3.48 18.43
CA PRO A 726 18.62 -2.23 18.54
C PRO A 726 18.61 -1.68 19.97
N MET A 727 19.56 -0.78 20.28
CA MET A 727 19.60 -0.05 21.54
C MET A 727 18.28 0.71 21.77
N ALA A 728 17.71 0.65 22.98
CA ALA A 728 16.53 1.43 23.33
C ALA A 728 16.88 2.91 23.60
N ASP A 729 15.93 3.83 23.41
CA ASP A 729 16.15 5.27 23.68
C ASP A 729 16.16 5.57 25.18
N ASN A 730 17.29 5.28 25.81
CA ASN A 730 17.50 5.44 27.24
C ASN A 730 18.08 6.83 27.59
N GLY A 731 17.65 7.87 26.85
CA GLY A 731 17.99 9.27 27.13
C GLY A 731 19.27 9.77 26.45
N TYR A 732 19.43 9.50 25.15
CA TYR A 732 20.60 9.98 24.40
C TYR A 732 20.57 11.51 24.14
N ALA A 733 21.76 12.12 24.08
CA ALA A 733 21.97 13.52 23.72
C ALA A 733 22.29 13.70 22.24
N SER A 734 23.07 12.77 21.67
CA SER A 734 23.55 12.81 20.29
C SER A 734 23.93 11.40 19.81
N GLY A 735 24.04 11.22 18.50
CA GLY A 735 24.37 9.95 17.85
C GLY A 735 23.19 8.99 17.67
N TYR A 736 22.07 9.18 18.38
CA TYR A 736 20.97 8.21 18.35
C TYR A 736 20.14 8.26 17.05
N SER A 737 19.98 9.45 16.44
CA SER A 737 19.36 9.56 15.11
C SER A 737 20.23 8.93 14.02
N GLU A 738 21.54 9.12 14.11
CA GLU A 738 22.55 8.52 13.24
C GLU A 738 22.60 6.99 13.40
N TYR A 739 22.50 6.49 14.64
CA TYR A 739 22.39 5.07 14.94
C TYR A 739 21.10 4.44 14.41
N LEU A 740 19.93 5.08 14.57
CA LEU A 740 18.68 4.59 14.00
C LEU A 740 18.71 4.55 12.47
N GLU A 741 19.35 5.52 11.81
CA GLU A 741 19.56 5.49 10.37
C GLU A 741 20.55 4.38 9.96
N ALA A 742 21.59 4.09 10.76
CA ALA A 742 22.48 2.95 10.54
C ALA A 742 21.74 1.60 10.68
N VAL A 743 20.90 1.44 11.71
CA VAL A 743 20.02 0.26 11.90
C VAL A 743 19.08 0.07 10.71
N LYS A 744 18.44 1.15 10.25
CA LYS A 744 17.54 1.17 9.09
C LYS A 744 18.26 0.78 7.79
N ASN A 745 19.47 1.27 7.56
CA ASN A 745 20.27 0.85 6.40
C ASN A 745 20.78 -0.58 6.54
N GLY A 746 21.10 -1.05 7.74
CA GLY A 746 21.39 -2.47 8.02
C GLY A 746 20.25 -3.40 7.62
N LYS A 747 18.99 -3.10 8.00
CA LYS A 747 17.81 -3.87 7.54
C LYS A 747 17.64 -3.82 6.03
N LYS A 748 17.82 -2.64 5.41
CA LYS A 748 17.74 -2.48 3.95
C LYS A 748 18.79 -3.32 3.21
N VAL A 749 19.97 -3.51 3.78
CA VAL A 749 21.01 -4.38 3.22
C VAL A 749 20.67 -5.85 3.43
N LEU A 750 20.26 -6.28 4.62
CA LEU A 750 19.94 -7.70 4.90
C LEU A 750 18.75 -8.25 4.11
N TYR A 751 17.73 -7.44 3.89
CA TYR A 751 16.50 -7.84 3.19
C TYR A 751 16.37 -7.21 1.78
N GLY A 752 17.50 -6.76 1.21
CA GLY A 752 17.59 -6.23 -0.15
C GLY A 752 17.55 -7.33 -1.23
N GLU A 753 17.45 -6.94 -2.49
CA GLU A 753 17.36 -7.90 -3.60
C GLU A 753 18.71 -8.55 -3.96
N GLU A 754 19.83 -7.86 -3.72
CA GLU A 754 21.20 -8.37 -3.89
C GLU A 754 22.02 -8.14 -2.61
N VAL A 755 22.13 -9.18 -1.77
CA VAL A 755 22.78 -9.09 -0.46
C VAL A 755 24.22 -9.62 -0.52
N THR A 756 25.19 -8.73 -0.76
CA THR A 756 26.61 -9.08 -0.84
C THR A 756 27.32 -9.07 0.52
N ASP A 757 28.34 -9.91 0.67
CA ASP A 757 29.11 -10.02 1.92
C ASP A 757 29.81 -8.67 2.28
N GLU A 758 30.25 -7.90 1.27
CA GLU A 758 30.86 -6.57 1.44
C GLU A 758 29.84 -5.51 1.89
N ALA A 759 28.63 -5.51 1.35
CA ALA A 759 27.57 -4.58 1.77
C ALA A 759 27.13 -4.87 3.22
N VAL A 760 26.95 -6.14 3.57
CA VAL A 760 26.62 -6.57 4.94
C VAL A 760 27.71 -6.13 5.92
N LYS A 761 28.98 -6.39 5.59
CA LYS A 761 30.09 -5.95 6.45
C LYS A 761 30.12 -4.43 6.61
N THR A 762 29.99 -3.68 5.51
CA THR A 762 30.02 -2.20 5.55
C THR A 762 28.88 -1.65 6.40
N ALA A 763 27.69 -2.23 6.32
CA ALA A 763 26.56 -1.85 7.17
C ALA A 763 26.78 -2.22 8.65
N TYR A 764 27.43 -3.35 8.94
CA TYR A 764 27.79 -3.73 10.32
C TYR A 764 28.84 -2.80 10.93
N ASP A 765 29.95 -2.57 10.23
CA ASP A 765 31.03 -1.67 10.67
C ASP A 765 30.48 -0.24 10.93
N ALA A 766 29.56 0.24 10.09
CA ALA A 766 28.89 1.53 10.26
C ALA A 766 27.90 1.56 11.45
N LEU A 767 27.12 0.49 11.67
CA LEU A 767 26.21 0.36 12.80
C LEU A 767 26.99 0.33 14.13
N VAL A 768 28.06 -0.47 14.21
CA VAL A 768 28.93 -0.52 15.38
C VAL A 768 29.60 0.83 15.65
N ALA A 769 30.05 1.53 14.61
CA ALA A 769 30.61 2.88 14.76
C ALA A 769 29.57 3.89 15.31
N ALA A 770 28.34 3.89 14.78
CA ALA A 770 27.27 4.76 15.25
C ALA A 770 26.84 4.42 16.69
N ARG A 771 26.72 3.12 17.01
CA ARG A 771 26.40 2.62 18.36
C ARG A 771 27.45 3.02 19.38
N ASN A 772 28.73 2.90 19.03
CA ASN A 772 29.84 3.30 19.90
C ASN A 772 30.00 4.83 19.99
N GLY A 773 29.37 5.58 19.08
CA GLY A 773 29.25 7.05 19.11
C GLY A 773 28.02 7.57 19.88
N LEU A 774 27.19 6.70 20.47
CA LEU A 774 26.04 7.11 21.27
C LEU A 774 26.49 7.82 22.55
N MET A 775 26.10 9.08 22.72
CA MET A 775 26.36 9.85 23.94
C MET A 775 25.06 10.11 24.69
N LYS A 776 25.01 9.80 25.99
CA LYS A 776 23.85 10.13 26.83
C LYS A 776 23.74 11.62 27.12
N ARG A 777 22.55 12.08 27.49
CA ARG A 777 22.39 13.36 28.20
C ARG A 777 23.11 13.20 29.52
N ASP A 778 24.31 13.77 29.59
CA ASP A 778 25.15 13.67 30.77
C ASP A 778 24.43 14.43 31.89
N GLY A 779 23.93 13.69 32.88
CA GLY A 779 23.12 14.19 34.00
C GLY A 779 23.98 14.94 35.02
N THR A 780 24.85 15.81 34.53
CA THR A 780 26.14 16.18 35.14
C THR A 780 26.42 17.67 35.17
N VAL A 781 25.38 18.51 35.09
CA VAL A 781 25.44 19.87 35.63
C VAL A 781 26.07 19.80 37.03
N PRO A 782 27.30 20.29 37.23
CA PRO A 782 27.99 20.12 38.49
C PRO A 782 27.32 20.98 39.56
N GLY A 783 27.19 20.46 40.78
CA GLY A 783 26.75 21.28 41.92
C GLY A 783 27.77 22.39 42.19
N ILE A 784 27.36 23.65 42.04
CA ILE A 784 28.25 24.81 42.19
C ILE A 784 28.18 25.41 43.58
N GLU A 785 29.36 25.64 44.16
CA GLU A 785 29.59 26.36 45.40
C GLU A 785 30.62 27.48 45.12
N ALA A 786 30.17 28.74 45.08
CA ALA A 786 31.00 29.90 44.78
C ALA A 786 31.11 30.84 45.99
N SER A 787 32.25 31.53 46.11
CA SER A 787 32.47 32.57 47.14
C SER A 787 31.63 33.82 46.92
N ASP A 788 31.18 34.06 45.69
CA ASP A 788 30.40 35.23 45.27
C ASP A 788 29.06 34.79 44.70
N GLY A 789 28.03 35.61 44.85
CA GLY A 789 26.75 35.43 44.17
C GLY A 789 26.83 35.82 42.70
N TYR A 790 25.75 35.58 41.95
CA TYR A 790 25.57 36.17 40.61
C TYR A 790 24.71 37.44 40.63
N TRP A 791 24.78 38.23 39.57
CA TRP A 791 24.05 39.49 39.44
C TRP A 791 22.56 39.26 39.12
N GLN A 792 21.69 39.69 40.04
CA GLN A 792 20.22 39.50 39.96
C GLN A 792 19.42 40.82 39.93
N LEU A 793 19.99 41.93 40.43
CA LEU A 793 19.22 43.13 40.72
C LEU A 793 18.86 43.90 39.43
N GLY A 794 17.55 44.09 39.19
CA GLY A 794 17.06 44.78 37.99
C GLY A 794 17.18 43.95 36.70
N VAL A 795 17.34 42.63 36.81
CA VAL A 795 17.47 41.71 35.67
C VAL A 795 16.18 40.91 35.50
N SER A 796 15.76 40.70 34.25
CA SER A 796 14.65 39.81 33.90
C SER A 796 15.06 38.88 32.74
N PRO A 797 14.83 37.55 32.84
CA PRO A 797 14.44 36.84 34.06
C PRO A 797 15.57 36.91 35.13
N SER A 798 15.24 36.63 36.39
CA SER A 798 16.16 36.83 37.53
C SER A 798 17.36 35.86 37.56
N ASP A 799 17.29 34.77 36.81
CA ASP A 799 18.29 33.73 36.61
C ASP A 799 19.15 33.95 35.34
N LYS A 800 18.95 35.04 34.60
CA LYS A 800 19.63 35.33 33.32
C LYS A 800 21.17 35.23 33.37
N TYR A 801 21.78 35.50 34.52
CA TYR A 801 23.22 35.38 34.76
C TYR A 801 23.58 34.34 35.83
N SER A 802 22.71 33.35 36.05
CA SER A 802 22.91 32.25 37.01
C SER A 802 24.10 31.36 36.66
N TYR A 803 24.53 30.52 37.60
CA TYR A 803 25.68 29.63 37.39
C TYR A 803 25.45 28.58 36.30
N GLU A 804 24.19 28.22 36.03
CA GLU A 804 23.79 27.33 34.93
C GLU A 804 24.25 27.84 33.55
N LYS A 805 24.45 29.16 33.44
CA LYS A 805 24.99 29.86 32.26
C LYS A 805 26.51 29.69 32.08
N MET A 806 27.05 28.58 32.58
CA MET A 806 28.38 28.06 32.26
C MET A 806 28.31 26.70 31.54
N PHE A 807 27.12 26.14 31.32
CA PHE A 807 26.90 24.81 30.75
C PHE A 807 25.76 24.73 29.72
N ASP A 808 25.16 25.86 29.32
CA ASP A 808 24.05 25.83 28.35
C ASP A 808 24.50 25.79 26.88
N GLY A 809 25.81 25.60 26.64
CA GLY A 809 26.42 25.37 25.32
C GLY A 809 26.50 26.63 24.46
N ASN A 810 26.26 27.80 25.07
CA ASN A 810 25.98 29.04 24.36
C ASN A 810 26.84 30.20 24.88
N ARG A 811 27.81 30.62 24.06
CA ARG A 811 28.80 31.65 24.41
C ARG A 811 28.22 33.07 24.58
N GLU A 812 26.97 33.28 24.16
CA GLU A 812 26.23 34.54 24.35
C GLU A 812 25.57 34.62 25.74
N THR A 813 25.35 33.48 26.41
CA THR A 813 25.00 33.42 27.83
C THR A 813 26.26 33.36 28.70
N PHE A 814 26.15 33.81 29.95
CA PHE A 814 27.25 33.78 30.91
C PHE A 814 26.77 33.93 32.36
N ALA A 815 27.43 33.25 33.27
CA ALA A 815 27.38 33.56 34.70
C ALA A 815 28.13 34.89 34.95
N TRP A 816 27.52 35.82 35.70
CA TRP A 816 28.14 37.11 36.04
C TRP A 816 28.20 37.29 37.55
N PHE A 817 29.40 37.17 38.11
CA PHE A 817 29.64 37.18 39.55
C PHE A 817 29.62 38.62 40.11
N ASN A 818 29.09 38.80 41.32
CA ASN A 818 28.60 40.10 41.82
C ASN A 818 29.50 40.83 42.83
N ASP A 819 30.78 40.45 42.95
CA ASP A 819 31.79 41.16 43.74
C ASP A 819 33.17 41.09 43.05
N ALA A 820 34.08 41.98 43.45
CA ALA A 820 35.44 42.11 42.93
C ALA A 820 36.31 40.87 43.18
N GLN A 821 37.23 40.56 42.27
CA GLN A 821 38.18 39.44 42.40
C GLN A 821 39.13 39.68 43.59
N LYS A 822 39.20 38.74 44.53
CA LYS A 822 40.00 38.82 45.76
C LYS A 822 40.74 37.50 45.98
N VAL A 823 42.02 37.55 46.37
CA VAL A 823 42.86 36.35 46.53
C VAL A 823 42.23 35.37 47.52
N GLY A 824 42.10 34.10 47.12
CA GLY A 824 41.49 33.03 47.94
C GLY A 824 39.98 32.83 47.73
N LYS A 825 39.28 33.75 47.04
CA LYS A 825 37.94 33.46 46.50
C LYS A 825 38.00 32.31 45.51
N HIS A 826 36.92 31.55 45.43
CA HIS A 826 36.87 30.37 44.58
C HIS A 826 35.47 30.02 44.06
N ILE A 827 35.45 29.22 43.01
CA ILE A 827 34.27 28.48 42.51
C ILE A 827 34.63 27.00 42.61
N THR A 828 33.79 26.20 43.27
CA THR A 828 33.91 24.73 43.30
C THR A 828 32.76 24.11 42.52
N PHE A 829 33.09 23.20 41.61
CA PHE A 829 32.18 22.39 40.81
C PHE A 829 32.19 20.96 41.35
N THR A 830 31.01 20.37 41.60
CA THR A 830 30.87 19.01 42.15
C THR A 830 30.18 18.10 41.14
N LEU A 831 30.92 17.13 40.58
CA LEU A 831 30.38 16.18 39.60
C LEU A 831 29.46 15.14 40.29
N PRO A 832 28.37 14.64 39.68
CA PRO A 832 27.47 13.68 40.33
C PRO A 832 28.10 12.30 40.57
N LYS A 833 28.93 11.83 39.63
CA LYS A 833 29.83 10.67 39.79
C LYS A 833 31.29 11.14 39.82
N THR A 834 32.22 10.25 40.17
CA THR A 834 33.66 10.48 39.97
C THR A 834 34.01 10.10 38.53
N VAL A 835 34.88 10.87 37.86
CA VAL A 835 35.25 10.71 36.45
C VAL A 835 36.77 10.63 36.29
N ASN A 836 37.27 10.14 35.15
CA ASN A 836 38.70 10.14 34.83
C ASN A 836 39.04 11.34 33.95
N MET A 837 39.32 12.48 34.58
CA MET A 837 39.52 13.77 33.91
C MET A 837 40.95 13.96 33.43
N SER A 838 41.10 14.46 32.20
CA SER A 838 42.38 14.80 31.56
C SER A 838 42.40 16.22 30.98
N GLY A 839 41.30 16.98 31.07
CA GLY A 839 41.30 18.38 30.64
C GLY A 839 40.13 19.20 31.17
N ILE A 840 40.33 20.52 31.17
CA ILE A 840 39.34 21.54 31.55
C ILE A 840 39.50 22.71 30.58
N LYS A 841 38.40 23.19 30.02
CA LYS A 841 38.33 24.36 29.13
C LYS A 841 37.39 25.39 29.70
N ILE A 842 37.81 26.66 29.69
CA ILE A 842 37.05 27.77 30.30
C ILE A 842 37.05 28.96 29.34
N SER A 843 35.85 29.48 29.06
CA SER A 843 35.64 30.59 28.14
C SER A 843 34.82 31.71 28.79
N ALA A 844 35.23 32.95 28.56
CA ALA A 844 34.43 34.16 28.76
C ALA A 844 33.51 34.39 27.54
N PRO A 845 32.41 35.16 27.69
CA PRO A 845 31.58 35.58 26.55
C PRO A 845 32.38 36.49 25.60
N GLU A 846 31.95 36.64 24.34
CA GLU A 846 32.71 37.40 23.32
C GLU A 846 32.99 38.87 23.71
N ARG A 847 32.15 39.47 24.56
CA ARG A 847 32.23 40.89 24.94
C ARG A 847 32.18 41.08 26.46
N PRO A 848 33.22 40.63 27.20
CA PRO A 848 33.17 40.60 28.66
C PRO A 848 33.49 41.97 29.29
N GLY A 849 34.17 42.85 28.55
CA GLY A 849 34.68 44.13 29.05
C GLY A 849 35.86 43.94 30.00
N SER A 850 35.84 44.65 31.13
CA SER A 850 36.82 44.48 32.21
C SER A 850 36.75 43.13 32.92
N ASP A 851 35.60 42.47 32.84
CA ASP A 851 35.13 41.44 33.77
C ASP A 851 35.61 40.04 33.38
N ILE A 852 36.93 39.90 33.27
CA ILE A 852 37.63 38.66 32.94
C ILE A 852 38.52 38.24 34.11
N ILE A 853 38.68 36.93 34.31
CA ILE A 853 39.49 36.36 35.40
C ILE A 853 40.96 36.69 35.15
N LYS A 854 41.57 37.50 36.04
CA LYS A 854 42.96 37.95 35.86
C LYS A 854 43.95 36.81 36.06
N ASN A 855 43.74 36.00 37.10
CA ASN A 855 44.66 34.94 37.53
C ASN A 855 43.94 34.01 38.52
N ALA A 856 43.73 32.75 38.15
CA ALA A 856 43.16 31.72 39.02
C ALA A 856 43.85 30.37 38.83
N ASP A 857 44.18 29.68 39.91
CA ASP A 857 44.63 28.29 39.84
C ASP A 857 43.42 27.38 39.64
N ILE A 858 43.51 26.47 38.68
CA ILE A 858 42.55 25.39 38.45
C ILE A 858 43.07 24.17 39.21
N MET A 859 42.28 23.66 40.14
CA MET A 859 42.61 22.53 41.00
C MET A 859 41.55 21.42 40.87
N VAL A 860 41.95 20.17 41.07
CA VAL A 860 41.04 19.01 41.08
C VAL A 860 41.23 18.17 42.36
N SER A 861 40.19 17.43 42.72
CA SER A 861 40.15 16.59 43.92
C SER A 861 39.14 15.44 43.79
N THR A 862 39.38 14.33 44.48
CA THR A 862 38.43 13.20 44.66
C THR A 862 37.59 13.32 45.93
N ASP A 863 38.07 14.03 46.95
CA ASP A 863 37.57 13.99 48.33
C ASP A 863 37.18 15.37 48.90
N LYS A 864 37.45 16.46 48.16
CA LYS A 864 37.28 17.88 48.53
C LYS A 864 38.29 18.39 49.59
N GLU A 865 39.18 17.54 50.09
CA GLU A 865 40.22 17.87 51.07
C GLU A 865 41.62 18.01 50.43
N ASN A 866 42.01 17.03 49.62
CA ASN A 866 43.29 16.98 48.91
C ASN A 866 43.14 17.55 47.49
N TRP A 867 43.94 18.56 47.14
CA TRP A 867 43.79 19.31 45.89
C TRP A 867 45.07 19.36 45.06
N THR A 868 44.99 18.93 43.81
CA THR A 868 46.07 18.99 42.82
C THR A 868 45.84 20.17 41.88
N THR A 869 46.79 21.10 41.75
CA THR A 869 46.74 22.16 40.72
C THR A 869 47.05 21.56 39.34
N VAL A 870 46.15 21.76 38.38
CA VAL A 870 46.25 21.24 36.99
C VAL A 870 46.28 22.34 35.93
N GLY A 871 46.09 23.61 36.31
CA GLY A 871 46.19 24.75 35.40
C GLY A 871 46.27 26.10 36.13
N ASN A 872 46.62 27.17 35.40
CA ASN A 872 46.56 28.56 35.87
C ASN A 872 45.92 29.42 34.77
N LEU A 873 44.69 29.86 35.00
CA LEU A 873 43.86 30.64 34.08
C LEU A 873 44.21 32.12 34.17
N ARG A 874 44.51 32.76 33.02
CA ARG A 874 44.80 34.20 32.93
C ARG A 874 44.19 34.81 31.67
N MET A 875 42.98 35.34 31.76
CA MET A 875 42.28 35.88 30.59
C MET A 875 42.76 37.29 30.23
N THR A 876 42.86 37.56 28.93
CA THR A 876 43.21 38.87 28.35
C THR A 876 42.20 39.22 27.26
N ALA A 877 42.23 40.45 26.72
CA ALA A 877 41.35 40.83 25.61
C ALA A 877 41.51 39.93 24.37
N ASP A 878 42.73 39.45 24.12
CA ASP A 878 43.09 38.57 23.01
C ASP A 878 43.03 37.07 23.38
N THR A 879 42.65 36.72 24.61
CA THR A 879 42.62 35.34 25.11
C THR A 879 41.49 35.15 26.11
N LEU A 880 40.27 35.13 25.58
CA LEU A 880 39.01 34.91 26.30
C LEU A 880 38.68 33.42 26.54
N GLU A 881 39.49 32.51 26.03
CA GLU A 881 39.30 31.06 26.10
C GLU A 881 40.64 30.37 26.35
N GLN A 882 40.70 29.46 27.32
CA GLN A 882 41.88 28.66 27.60
C GLN A 882 41.50 27.20 27.88
N SER A 883 42.25 26.28 27.29
CA SER A 883 42.14 24.84 27.53
C SER A 883 43.38 24.34 28.25
N PHE A 884 43.18 23.54 29.29
CA PHE A 884 44.21 22.92 30.10
C PHE A 884 44.08 21.41 29.95
N THR A 885 45.20 20.75 29.62
CA THR A 885 45.27 19.29 29.49
C THR A 885 46.32 18.78 30.47
N PHE A 886 46.01 17.70 31.17
CA PHE A 886 46.81 17.16 32.26
C PHE A 886 46.70 15.63 32.31
N ASP A 887 47.62 14.98 33.01
CA ASP A 887 47.62 13.52 33.16
C ASP A 887 46.28 13.04 33.74
N LYS A 888 45.68 12.05 33.05
CA LYS A 888 44.35 11.52 33.34
C LYS A 888 44.29 11.01 34.77
N GLN A 889 43.44 11.62 35.59
CA GLN A 889 43.32 11.34 37.01
C GLN A 889 41.86 11.29 37.46
N SER A 890 41.61 10.60 38.56
CA SER A 890 40.26 10.51 39.13
C SER A 890 39.87 11.87 39.73
N VAL A 891 38.70 12.38 39.38
CA VAL A 891 38.19 13.70 39.79
C VAL A 891 36.71 13.62 40.16
N LYS A 892 36.37 14.23 41.29
CA LYS A 892 34.99 14.41 41.80
C LYS A 892 34.63 15.89 41.95
N TYR A 893 35.64 16.72 42.24
CA TYR A 893 35.51 18.16 42.44
C TYR A 893 36.56 18.92 41.62
N VAL A 894 36.16 20.02 41.01
CA VAL A 894 37.05 20.98 40.35
C VAL A 894 36.92 22.32 41.08
N LYS A 895 38.01 23.05 41.27
CA LYS A 895 37.99 24.35 41.96
C LYS A 895 38.88 25.36 41.23
N LEU A 896 38.31 26.52 40.89
CA LEU A 896 39.09 27.70 40.52
C LEU A 896 39.34 28.54 41.76
N VAL A 897 40.60 28.89 42.05
CA VAL A 897 40.99 29.75 43.18
C VAL A 897 41.68 31.00 42.68
N MET A 898 41.08 32.17 42.92
CA MET A 898 41.63 33.47 42.53
C MET A 898 42.98 33.73 43.19
N LYS A 899 44.01 34.04 42.40
CA LYS A 899 45.40 34.26 42.84
C LYS A 899 45.84 35.71 42.80
N GLU A 900 45.04 36.58 42.20
CA GLU A 900 45.30 38.01 42.04
C GLU A 900 44.03 38.79 42.39
N ALA A 901 44.18 39.99 42.94
CA ALA A 901 43.07 40.87 43.28
C ALA A 901 42.81 41.86 42.15
N SER A 902 41.54 42.15 41.88
CA SER A 902 41.12 43.12 40.87
C SER A 902 39.75 43.68 41.23
N GLU A 903 39.62 45.01 41.18
CA GLU A 903 38.35 45.73 41.44
C GLU A 903 37.24 45.38 40.43
N SER A 904 37.59 44.79 39.28
CA SER A 904 36.62 44.25 38.32
C SER A 904 35.96 42.96 38.83
N TRP A 905 34.68 42.78 38.46
CA TRP A 905 33.95 41.52 38.57
C TRP A 905 34.48 40.50 37.55
N TYR A 906 33.77 39.39 37.36
CA TYR A 906 34.16 38.34 36.39
C TYR A 906 32.94 37.65 35.76
N LYS A 907 33.13 37.22 34.51
CA LYS A 907 32.13 36.50 33.70
C LYS A 907 32.72 35.19 33.19
N ILE A 908 31.91 34.14 33.15
CA ILE A 908 32.25 32.85 32.55
C ILE A 908 31.04 32.44 31.69
N ALA A 909 31.27 32.14 30.42
CA ALA A 909 30.23 31.69 29.49
C ALA A 909 30.17 30.16 29.38
N GLU A 910 31.33 29.50 29.37
CA GLU A 910 31.39 28.03 29.23
C GLU A 910 32.49 27.46 30.12
N VAL A 911 32.19 26.35 30.80
CA VAL A 911 33.14 25.48 31.49
C VAL A 911 32.93 24.06 30.99
N GLN A 912 33.87 23.57 30.20
CA GLN A 912 33.79 22.26 29.55
C GLN A 912 34.86 21.34 30.14
N PHE A 913 34.45 20.15 30.58
CA PHE A 913 35.36 19.15 31.15
C PHE A 913 35.69 18.08 30.11
N THR A 914 36.96 17.69 30.02
CA THR A 914 37.39 16.55 29.22
C THR A 914 37.72 15.40 30.17
N TYR A 915 36.82 14.42 30.23
CA TYR A 915 36.99 13.19 30.98
C TYR A 915 36.52 11.98 30.19
N ASP A 916 37.10 10.83 30.48
CA ASP A 916 36.42 9.58 30.25
C ASP A 916 35.40 9.39 31.40
N GLN A 917 34.21 8.88 31.07
CA GLN A 917 33.42 8.15 32.06
C GLN A 917 34.31 7.03 32.63
N VAL A 918 34.29 6.79 33.95
CA VAL A 918 35.03 5.64 34.50
C VAL A 918 34.47 4.38 33.86
N GLU A 919 35.34 3.52 33.34
CA GLU A 919 34.94 2.26 32.72
C GLU A 919 34.21 1.37 33.74
N GLU A 920 32.88 1.33 33.67
CA GLU A 920 32.13 0.16 34.12
C GLU A 920 32.41 -0.96 33.10
N THR A 921 33.51 -1.69 33.33
CA THR A 921 33.89 -2.94 32.67
C THR A 921 32.87 -4.02 33.02
N THR A 922 31.73 -3.98 32.33
CA THR A 922 30.61 -4.90 32.53
C THR A 922 30.79 -6.10 31.62
N GLU A 923 30.98 -7.27 32.24
CA GLU A 923 31.31 -8.58 31.63
C GLU A 923 30.48 -8.94 30.39
N LEU A 924 29.23 -8.49 30.31
CA LEU A 924 28.35 -8.66 29.15
C LEU A 924 28.90 -8.01 27.86
N LYS A 925 29.54 -6.84 27.93
CA LYS A 925 30.05 -6.11 26.74
C LYS A 925 31.22 -6.82 26.08
N ASP A 926 32.15 -7.32 26.91
CA ASP A 926 33.31 -8.08 26.44
C ASP A 926 32.86 -9.42 25.84
N LEU A 927 31.92 -10.10 26.51
CA LEU A 927 31.35 -11.36 26.04
C LEU A 927 30.54 -11.19 24.74
N LEU A 928 29.77 -10.10 24.58
CA LEU A 928 29.13 -9.76 23.31
C LEU A 928 30.15 -9.52 22.21
N THR A 929 31.26 -8.86 22.51
CA THR A 929 32.35 -8.64 21.54
C THR A 929 33.01 -9.95 21.12
N GLU A 930 33.23 -10.89 22.04
CA GLU A 930 33.71 -12.25 21.72
C GLU A 930 32.66 -13.06 20.92
N ALA A 931 31.38 -12.88 21.23
CA ALA A 931 30.27 -13.57 20.55
C ALA A 931 30.05 -13.08 19.11
N TYR A 932 30.16 -11.78 18.82
CA TYR A 932 30.03 -11.23 17.46
C TYR A 932 31.23 -11.56 16.53
N ASN A 933 32.31 -12.17 17.07
CA ASN A 933 33.47 -12.61 16.31
C ASN A 933 33.55 -14.15 16.11
N GLN A 934 32.48 -14.90 16.39
CA GLN A 934 32.44 -16.35 16.19
C GLN A 934 32.19 -16.73 14.72
N ASP A 935 33.02 -17.62 14.17
CA ASP A 935 32.71 -18.24 12.87
C ASP A 935 31.64 -19.33 13.05
N LEU A 936 30.48 -19.13 12.42
CA LEU A 936 29.34 -20.05 12.45
C LEU A 936 29.19 -20.87 11.16
N THR A 937 30.06 -20.66 10.16
CA THR A 937 29.91 -21.21 8.80
C THR A 937 30.20 -22.70 8.69
N ASP A 938 30.96 -23.26 9.64
CA ASP A 938 31.25 -24.68 9.77
C ASP A 938 30.51 -25.34 10.95
N LYS A 939 29.55 -24.65 11.60
CA LYS A 939 28.91 -25.11 12.85
C LYS A 939 27.53 -25.77 12.62
N THR A 940 27.17 -26.77 13.42
CA THR A 940 25.89 -27.51 13.29
C THR A 940 24.70 -26.63 13.68
N SER A 941 23.58 -26.71 12.94
CA SER A 941 22.31 -26.00 13.18
C SER A 941 21.98 -25.80 14.64
N ASP A 942 21.79 -26.89 15.38
CA ASP A 942 21.24 -26.88 16.72
C ASP A 942 22.16 -26.13 17.70
N SER A 943 23.47 -26.10 17.42
CA SER A 943 24.45 -25.37 18.21
C SER A 943 24.52 -23.89 17.83
N VAL A 944 24.31 -23.56 16.55
CA VAL A 944 24.22 -22.18 16.06
C VAL A 944 22.95 -21.51 16.56
N ASP A 945 21.79 -22.16 16.41
CA ASP A 945 20.51 -21.57 16.83
C ASP A 945 20.48 -21.38 18.36
N THR A 946 20.95 -22.36 19.16
CA THR A 946 21.13 -22.21 20.62
C THR A 946 22.07 -21.04 20.98
N PHE A 947 23.11 -20.79 20.19
CA PHE A 947 24.03 -19.67 20.39
C PHE A 947 23.39 -18.33 20.00
N LEU A 948 22.65 -18.28 18.89
CA LEU A 948 21.97 -17.07 18.43
C LEU A 948 20.84 -16.65 19.37
N ASP A 949 20.07 -17.60 19.92
CA ASP A 949 19.06 -17.30 20.95
C ASP A 949 19.69 -16.65 22.19
N ALA A 950 20.79 -17.21 22.69
CA ALA A 950 21.51 -16.66 23.84
C ALA A 950 22.17 -15.31 23.54
N LEU A 951 22.66 -15.10 22.31
CA LEU A 951 23.21 -13.84 21.85
C LEU A 951 22.12 -12.76 21.67
N VAL A 952 20.93 -13.13 21.22
CA VAL A 952 19.77 -12.24 21.11
C VAL A 952 19.32 -11.77 22.50
N GLU A 953 19.23 -12.64 23.50
CA GLU A 953 18.91 -12.20 24.88
C GLU A 953 20.04 -11.36 25.50
N ALA A 954 21.31 -11.66 25.22
CA ALA A 954 22.44 -10.83 25.62
C ALA A 954 22.39 -9.43 24.98
N GLN A 955 22.08 -9.33 23.68
CA GLN A 955 21.88 -8.05 23.01
C GLN A 955 20.66 -7.30 23.56
N LYS A 956 19.54 -7.98 23.87
CA LYS A 956 18.38 -7.36 24.54
C LYS A 956 18.70 -6.87 25.94
N ALA A 957 19.54 -7.56 26.71
CA ALA A 957 20.00 -7.09 28.01
C ALA A 957 20.87 -5.84 27.85
N TYR A 958 21.83 -5.85 26.91
CA TYR A 958 22.68 -4.71 26.59
C TYR A 958 21.90 -3.48 26.11
N ALA A 959 20.94 -3.65 25.20
CA ALA A 959 20.05 -2.60 24.70
C ALA A 959 19.17 -1.95 25.79
N ARG A 960 18.94 -2.65 26.91
CA ARG A 960 18.20 -2.19 28.10
C ARG A 960 19.11 -1.78 29.27
N GLU A 961 20.43 -1.80 29.08
CA GLU A 961 21.45 -1.53 30.10
C GLU A 961 21.40 -2.47 31.33
N ASP A 962 20.88 -3.69 31.16
CA ASP A 962 20.92 -4.76 32.16
C ASP A 962 22.29 -5.48 32.14
N LEU A 963 23.35 -4.69 32.35
CA LEU A 963 24.73 -5.06 32.03
C LEU A 963 25.36 -6.11 32.97
N ASN A 964 24.71 -6.40 34.09
CA ASN A 964 25.20 -7.28 35.16
C ASN A 964 24.34 -8.54 35.33
N ASN A 965 23.55 -8.91 34.31
CA ASN A 965 22.67 -10.06 34.35
C ASN A 965 23.45 -11.38 34.25
N GLU A 966 23.83 -11.94 35.41
CA GLU A 966 24.62 -13.18 35.49
C GLU A 966 23.97 -14.38 34.78
N GLU A 967 22.63 -14.45 34.71
CA GLU A 967 21.93 -15.55 34.02
C GLU A 967 22.18 -15.47 32.50
N VAL A 968 21.97 -14.29 31.91
CA VAL A 968 22.20 -14.01 30.49
C VAL A 968 23.69 -14.14 30.12
N ILE A 969 24.59 -13.63 30.95
CA ILE A 969 26.05 -13.75 30.75
C ILE A 969 26.48 -15.23 30.74
N ASN A 970 26.03 -16.03 31.72
CA ASN A 970 26.39 -17.44 31.78
C ASN A 970 25.69 -18.28 30.70
N ALA A 971 24.49 -17.91 30.24
CA ALA A 971 23.81 -18.54 29.12
C ALA A 971 24.61 -18.36 27.81
N LEU A 972 24.97 -17.12 27.45
CA LEU A 972 25.76 -16.83 26.24
C LEU A 972 27.13 -17.54 26.28
N ARG A 973 27.86 -17.43 27.40
CA ARG A 973 29.14 -18.12 27.60
C ARG A 973 29.03 -19.64 27.46
N THR A 974 27.94 -20.23 27.94
CA THR A 974 27.67 -21.67 27.82
C THR A 974 27.33 -22.06 26.38
N ALA A 975 26.55 -21.25 25.68
CA ALA A 975 26.17 -21.51 24.29
C ALA A 975 27.37 -21.41 23.33
N MET A 976 28.22 -20.37 23.48
CA MET A 976 29.49 -20.22 22.74
C MET A 976 30.38 -21.47 22.89
N LYS A 977 30.58 -21.93 24.12
CA LYS A 977 31.36 -23.13 24.43
C LYS A 977 30.78 -24.42 23.83
N ASN A 978 29.48 -24.43 23.53
CA ASN A 978 28.74 -25.58 23.00
C ASN A 978 28.57 -25.55 21.47
N LEU A 979 29.15 -24.59 20.76
CA LEU A 979 29.24 -24.58 19.29
C LEU A 979 29.97 -25.84 18.78
N LYS A 980 29.35 -26.60 17.87
CA LYS A 980 29.88 -27.88 17.34
C LYS A 980 30.21 -27.74 15.87
N VAL A 981 31.35 -28.24 15.43
CA VAL A 981 31.74 -28.26 14.02
C VAL A 981 31.05 -29.41 13.27
N VAL A 982 30.57 -29.14 12.05
CA VAL A 982 30.01 -30.13 11.12
C VAL A 982 31.13 -31.05 10.63
N SER A 983 31.00 -32.35 10.88
CA SER A 983 31.93 -33.38 10.41
C SER A 983 31.85 -33.52 8.87
N LYS A 984 32.77 -32.89 8.15
CA LYS A 984 32.85 -32.96 6.68
C LYS A 984 33.18 -34.38 6.20
N VAL A 985 32.20 -35.05 5.61
CA VAL A 985 32.36 -36.36 4.95
C VAL A 985 33.02 -36.17 3.58
N ASN A 986 34.10 -36.92 3.32
CA ASN A 986 34.86 -36.87 2.09
C ASN A 986 34.27 -37.86 1.06
N LYS A 987 33.71 -37.34 -0.05
CA LYS A 987 33.16 -38.12 -1.16
C LYS A 987 34.06 -38.20 -2.41
N ALA A 988 35.28 -37.65 -2.37
CA ALA A 988 36.12 -37.49 -3.57
C ALA A 988 36.54 -38.82 -4.24
N ASP A 989 36.54 -39.94 -3.51
CA ASP A 989 36.81 -41.27 -4.09
C ASP A 989 35.54 -41.97 -4.60
N LEU A 990 34.37 -41.68 -4.00
CA LEU A 990 33.06 -42.07 -4.53
C LEU A 990 32.78 -41.38 -5.86
N GLU A 991 33.09 -40.08 -5.95
CA GLU A 991 32.99 -39.28 -7.18
C GLU A 991 33.79 -39.91 -8.33
N LYS A 992 35.08 -40.20 -8.10
CA LYS A 992 35.94 -40.89 -9.08
C LYS A 992 35.37 -42.25 -9.49
N ALA A 993 34.83 -43.02 -8.55
CA ALA A 993 34.24 -44.32 -8.84
C ALA A 993 32.97 -44.19 -9.70
N VAL A 994 32.10 -43.21 -9.43
CA VAL A 994 30.90 -42.91 -10.23
C VAL A 994 31.30 -42.43 -11.63
N THR A 995 32.18 -41.44 -11.78
CA THR A 995 32.65 -40.97 -13.10
C THR A 995 33.30 -42.10 -13.91
N LYS A 996 34.08 -42.98 -13.25
CA LYS A 996 34.70 -44.15 -13.89
C LYS A 996 33.65 -45.18 -14.34
N ALA A 997 32.58 -45.36 -13.59
CA ALA A 997 31.46 -46.24 -13.95
C ALA A 997 30.64 -45.68 -15.12
N GLU A 998 30.32 -44.38 -15.11
CA GLU A 998 29.57 -43.72 -16.19
C GLU A 998 30.34 -43.68 -17.51
N ALA A 999 31.67 -43.70 -17.45
CA ALA A 999 32.53 -43.81 -18.63
C ALA A 999 32.55 -45.23 -19.27
N ILE A 1000 31.91 -46.24 -18.67
CA ILE A 1000 31.86 -47.61 -19.23
C ILE A 1000 30.82 -47.66 -20.35
N SER A 1001 31.28 -47.88 -21.58
CA SER A 1001 30.41 -47.90 -22.75
C SER A 1001 29.42 -49.08 -22.74
N GLU A 1002 28.27 -48.88 -23.38
CA GLU A 1002 27.25 -49.94 -23.59
C GLU A 1002 27.84 -51.15 -24.35
N GLU A 1003 28.79 -50.93 -25.26
CA GLU A 1003 29.54 -52.00 -25.95
C GLU A 1003 30.41 -52.82 -24.98
N THR A 1004 30.91 -52.21 -23.90
CA THR A 1004 31.67 -52.91 -22.85
C THR A 1004 30.71 -53.69 -21.94
N LEU A 1005 29.61 -53.07 -21.52
CA LEU A 1005 28.57 -53.73 -20.71
C LEU A 1005 28.00 -54.95 -21.42
N ASN A 1006 27.66 -54.86 -22.71
CA ASN A 1006 27.05 -55.95 -23.47
C ASN A 1006 28.00 -57.13 -23.76
N LYS A 1007 29.30 -57.02 -23.46
CA LYS A 1007 30.24 -58.15 -23.44
C LYS A 1007 30.20 -58.93 -22.13
N ALA A 1008 29.74 -58.32 -21.03
CA ALA A 1008 29.63 -58.95 -19.72
C ALA A 1008 28.36 -59.81 -19.58
N VAL A 1009 28.44 -60.86 -18.77
CA VAL A 1009 27.27 -61.68 -18.38
C VAL A 1009 26.19 -60.79 -17.75
N LYS A 1010 24.92 -61.12 -17.99
CA LYS A 1010 23.78 -60.29 -17.54
C LYS A 1010 23.81 -60.06 -16.03
N LYS A 1011 24.12 -61.08 -15.23
CA LYS A 1011 24.24 -60.96 -13.77
C LYS A 1011 25.30 -59.94 -13.33
N ALA A 1012 26.37 -59.73 -14.10
CA ALA A 1012 27.36 -58.70 -13.86
C ALA A 1012 26.85 -57.30 -14.27
N ARG A 1013 26.19 -57.19 -15.43
CA ARG A 1013 25.50 -55.95 -15.86
C ARG A 1013 24.44 -55.50 -14.83
N ASP A 1014 23.60 -56.41 -14.36
CA ASP A 1014 22.54 -56.15 -13.38
C ASP A 1014 23.15 -55.69 -12.04
N ALA A 1015 24.21 -56.35 -11.57
CA ALA A 1015 24.91 -55.98 -10.33
C ALA A 1015 25.62 -54.62 -10.44
N PHE A 1016 26.29 -54.34 -11.57
CA PHE A 1016 26.91 -53.04 -11.86
C PHE A 1016 25.87 -51.91 -11.91
N THR A 1017 24.77 -52.12 -12.63
CA THR A 1017 23.70 -51.12 -12.76
C THR A 1017 23.09 -50.80 -11.40
N LYS A 1018 22.88 -51.81 -10.55
CA LYS A 1018 22.43 -51.58 -9.17
C LYS A 1018 23.47 -50.82 -8.35
N ALA A 1019 24.74 -51.26 -8.38
CA ALA A 1019 25.80 -50.63 -7.59
C ALA A 1019 26.04 -49.16 -7.99
N LEU A 1020 25.91 -48.81 -9.28
CA LEU A 1020 26.00 -47.44 -9.76
C LEU A 1020 24.83 -46.58 -9.25
N ASN A 1021 23.60 -47.09 -9.29
CA ASN A 1021 22.43 -46.38 -8.78
C ASN A 1021 22.48 -46.22 -7.25
N ASP A 1022 22.88 -47.26 -6.52
CA ASP A 1022 23.12 -47.22 -5.07
C ASP A 1022 24.20 -46.17 -4.73
N ALA A 1023 25.30 -46.14 -5.49
CA ALA A 1023 26.41 -45.21 -5.29
C ALA A 1023 26.03 -43.75 -5.59
N LYS A 1024 25.22 -43.50 -6.64
CA LYS A 1024 24.68 -42.17 -6.94
C LYS A 1024 23.76 -41.67 -5.82
N ALA A 1025 22.85 -42.50 -5.32
CA ALA A 1025 22.01 -42.13 -4.19
C ALA A 1025 22.81 -41.77 -2.93
N VAL A 1026 23.92 -42.48 -2.64
CA VAL A 1026 24.84 -42.15 -1.53
C VAL A 1026 25.67 -40.89 -1.83
N PHE A 1027 26.00 -40.61 -3.09
CA PHE A 1027 26.69 -39.38 -3.50
C PHE A 1027 25.78 -38.15 -3.34
N GLU A 1028 24.52 -38.24 -3.78
CA GLU A 1028 23.50 -37.19 -3.69
C GLU A 1028 22.97 -36.96 -2.26
N ASN A 1029 22.92 -38.00 -1.42
CA ASN A 1029 22.51 -37.88 -0.02
C ASN A 1029 23.46 -36.99 0.80
N LYS A 1030 23.04 -35.75 1.10
CA LYS A 1030 23.80 -34.79 1.93
C LYS A 1030 24.12 -35.31 3.34
N GLY A 1031 23.30 -36.19 3.90
CA GLY A 1031 23.46 -36.75 5.25
C GLY A 1031 24.23 -38.06 5.32
N ALA A 1032 24.73 -38.59 4.21
CA ALA A 1032 25.46 -39.87 4.18
C ALA A 1032 26.73 -39.82 5.03
N SER A 1033 26.90 -40.81 5.91
CA SER A 1033 28.10 -40.99 6.74
C SER A 1033 29.33 -41.38 5.91
N GLN A 1034 30.52 -41.20 6.48
CA GLN A 1034 31.76 -41.66 5.84
C GLN A 1034 31.79 -43.19 5.64
N GLU A 1035 31.12 -43.96 6.50
CA GLU A 1035 31.06 -45.42 6.36
C GLU A 1035 30.17 -45.83 5.19
N GLU A 1036 29.00 -45.20 5.01
CA GLU A 1036 28.15 -45.41 3.83
C GLU A 1036 28.85 -45.00 2.52
N VAL A 1037 29.54 -43.86 2.52
CA VAL A 1037 30.32 -43.38 1.35
C VAL A 1037 31.45 -44.35 1.02
N ASN A 1038 32.18 -44.85 2.02
CA ASN A 1038 33.24 -45.84 1.81
C ASN A 1038 32.68 -47.18 1.30
N GLU A 1039 31.55 -47.65 1.84
CA GLU A 1039 30.92 -48.90 1.43
C GLU A 1039 30.35 -48.81 0.00
N ALA A 1040 29.70 -47.69 -0.35
CA ALA A 1040 29.21 -47.41 -1.70
C ALA A 1040 30.34 -47.36 -2.73
N THR A 1041 31.44 -46.67 -2.40
CA THR A 1041 32.65 -46.61 -3.25
C THR A 1041 33.17 -48.01 -3.55
N LYS A 1042 33.34 -48.83 -2.50
CA LYS A 1042 33.83 -50.21 -2.63
C LYS A 1042 32.87 -51.10 -3.42
N LYS A 1043 31.56 -51.04 -3.15
CA LYS A 1043 30.54 -51.80 -3.88
C LYS A 1043 30.57 -51.50 -5.37
N LEU A 1044 30.72 -50.22 -5.74
CA LEU A 1044 30.83 -49.81 -7.14
C LEU A 1044 32.15 -50.29 -7.78
N GLU A 1045 33.29 -50.13 -7.10
CA GLU A 1045 34.56 -50.66 -7.62
C GLU A 1045 34.56 -52.18 -7.83
N ASP A 1046 34.01 -52.94 -6.89
CA ASP A 1046 33.93 -54.41 -6.98
C ASP A 1046 32.93 -54.84 -8.06
N ALA A 1047 31.86 -54.07 -8.29
CA ALA A 1047 30.93 -54.32 -9.40
C ALA A 1047 31.53 -53.95 -10.77
N ILE A 1048 32.37 -52.91 -10.87
CA ILE A 1048 33.15 -52.60 -12.08
C ILE A 1048 34.07 -53.78 -12.43
N LYS A 1049 34.81 -54.32 -11.45
CA LYS A 1049 35.67 -55.52 -11.63
C LYS A 1049 34.85 -56.75 -12.06
N GLY A 1050 33.60 -56.85 -11.60
CA GLY A 1050 32.68 -57.93 -11.99
C GLY A 1050 32.32 -57.97 -13.48
N LEU A 1051 32.50 -56.88 -14.24
CA LEU A 1051 32.23 -56.83 -15.68
C LEU A 1051 33.26 -57.60 -16.52
N ASP A 1052 34.42 -57.98 -15.96
CA ASP A 1052 35.41 -58.83 -16.64
C ASP A 1052 34.90 -60.27 -16.89
N VAL A 1053 33.75 -60.66 -16.30
CA VAL A 1053 33.10 -61.95 -16.56
C VAL A 1053 32.31 -61.87 -17.87
N LEU A 1054 32.96 -62.28 -18.97
CA LEU A 1054 32.41 -62.15 -20.32
C LEU A 1054 31.41 -63.25 -20.70
N LYS A 1055 30.36 -62.85 -21.43
CA LYS A 1055 29.32 -63.68 -22.03
C LYS A 1055 29.90 -64.52 -23.18
N GLY A 1056 29.59 -65.82 -23.19
CA GLY A 1056 30.03 -66.76 -24.23
C GLY A 1056 29.33 -66.55 -25.57
N ASN A 1057 30.07 -66.74 -26.66
CA ASN A 1057 29.55 -66.68 -28.02
C ASN A 1057 28.86 -68.01 -28.40
N THR A 1058 27.53 -68.01 -28.40
CA THR A 1058 26.72 -69.20 -28.72
C THR A 1058 26.74 -69.61 -30.20
N THR A 1059 27.36 -68.86 -31.11
CA THR A 1059 27.30 -69.15 -32.57
C THR A 1059 27.67 -70.59 -32.92
N ALA A 1060 28.67 -71.18 -32.24
CA ALA A 1060 29.05 -72.59 -32.45
C ALA A 1060 27.99 -73.58 -31.89
N LEU A 1061 27.36 -73.24 -30.77
CA LEU A 1061 26.28 -73.99 -30.14
C LEU A 1061 25.01 -73.98 -31.00
N ASP A 1062 24.60 -72.80 -31.45
CA ASP A 1062 23.47 -72.60 -32.35
C ASP A 1062 23.67 -73.33 -33.67
N ALA A 1063 24.88 -73.27 -34.24
CA ALA A 1063 25.25 -74.03 -35.44
C ALA A 1063 25.17 -75.55 -35.22
N LYS A 1064 25.67 -76.07 -34.08
CA LYS A 1064 25.62 -77.52 -33.78
C LYS A 1064 24.20 -78.01 -33.52
N ILE A 1065 23.36 -77.21 -32.85
CA ILE A 1065 21.92 -77.50 -32.71
C ILE A 1065 21.20 -77.44 -34.07
N ALA A 1066 21.59 -76.53 -34.97
CA ALA A 1066 21.05 -76.46 -36.34
C ALA A 1066 21.54 -77.58 -37.28
N GLU A 1067 22.69 -78.19 -36.99
CA GLU A 1067 23.15 -79.43 -37.61
C GLU A 1067 22.30 -80.61 -37.13
N ILE A 1068 22.12 -80.77 -35.82
CA ILE A 1068 21.31 -81.84 -35.21
C ILE A 1068 19.86 -81.82 -35.71
N LYS A 1069 19.27 -80.64 -35.86
CA LYS A 1069 17.91 -80.46 -36.42
C LYS A 1069 17.72 -80.98 -37.88
N LYS A 1070 18.81 -81.34 -38.58
CA LYS A 1070 18.76 -81.92 -39.94
C LYS A 1070 18.93 -83.44 -39.94
N LEU A 1071 19.21 -84.04 -38.79
CA LEU A 1071 19.34 -85.48 -38.64
C LEU A 1071 17.95 -86.14 -38.58
N ASP A 1072 17.86 -87.34 -39.15
CA ASP A 1072 16.62 -88.07 -39.35
C ASP A 1072 16.55 -89.23 -38.35
N GLU A 1073 15.73 -89.08 -37.32
CA GLU A 1073 15.48 -90.06 -36.24
C GLU A 1073 15.19 -91.46 -36.78
N SER A 1074 14.56 -91.58 -37.95
CA SER A 1074 14.23 -92.89 -38.51
C SER A 1074 15.47 -93.74 -38.83
N LYS A 1075 16.64 -93.11 -39.00
CA LYS A 1075 17.90 -93.75 -39.39
C LYS A 1075 18.78 -94.24 -38.23
N TYR A 1076 18.58 -93.76 -37.01
CA TYR A 1076 19.52 -93.99 -35.88
C TYR A 1076 18.91 -94.83 -34.75
N THR A 1077 19.73 -95.57 -34.00
CA THR A 1077 19.26 -96.39 -32.87
C THR A 1077 18.56 -95.54 -31.82
N GLU A 1078 17.46 -96.05 -31.25
CA GLU A 1078 16.62 -95.33 -30.28
C GLU A 1078 17.41 -94.90 -29.03
N GLU A 1079 18.39 -95.72 -28.61
CA GLU A 1079 19.30 -95.43 -27.51
C GLU A 1079 20.29 -94.30 -27.83
N SER A 1080 20.98 -94.34 -29.00
CA SER A 1080 21.91 -93.27 -29.38
C SER A 1080 21.19 -91.94 -29.68
N TRP A 1081 19.99 -92.00 -30.26
CA TRP A 1081 19.14 -90.83 -30.47
C TRP A 1081 18.66 -90.22 -29.13
N THR A 1082 18.23 -91.06 -28.18
CA THR A 1082 17.85 -90.61 -26.84
C THR A 1082 19.03 -89.97 -26.09
N ALA A 1083 20.23 -90.56 -26.20
CA ALA A 1083 21.45 -90.00 -25.63
C ALA A 1083 21.77 -88.60 -26.22
N LEU A 1084 21.67 -88.44 -27.55
CA LEU A 1084 21.82 -87.14 -28.20
C LEU A 1084 20.75 -86.14 -27.74
N MET A 1085 19.48 -86.55 -27.68
CA MET A 1085 18.37 -85.68 -27.31
C MET A 1085 18.44 -85.21 -25.85
N ASN A 1086 19.01 -86.01 -24.95
CA ASN A 1086 19.33 -85.58 -23.58
C ASN A 1086 20.39 -84.47 -23.55
N VAL A 1087 21.47 -84.57 -24.33
CA VAL A 1087 22.48 -83.50 -24.43
C VAL A 1087 21.93 -82.26 -25.16
N VAL A 1088 21.00 -82.44 -26.10
CA VAL A 1088 20.23 -81.32 -26.70
C VAL A 1088 19.30 -80.65 -25.68
N ALA A 1089 18.79 -81.39 -24.69
CA ALA A 1089 18.02 -80.79 -23.59
C ALA A 1089 18.93 -80.00 -22.62
N GLU A 1090 20.10 -80.54 -22.27
CA GLU A 1090 21.14 -79.82 -21.51
C GLU A 1090 21.54 -78.52 -22.23
N ALA A 1091 21.79 -78.60 -23.54
CA ALA A 1091 22.16 -77.45 -24.38
C ALA A 1091 21.06 -76.38 -24.49
N LYS A 1092 19.78 -76.77 -24.50
CA LYS A 1092 18.64 -75.85 -24.44
C LYS A 1092 18.40 -75.25 -23.05
N GLY A 1093 18.98 -75.84 -22.00
CA GLY A 1093 18.93 -75.35 -20.62
C GLY A 1093 20.04 -74.37 -20.26
N LEU A 1094 21.01 -74.13 -21.16
CA LEU A 1094 22.09 -73.17 -20.93
C LEU A 1094 21.56 -71.73 -20.98
N ASP A 1095 21.72 -70.98 -19.89
CA ASP A 1095 21.37 -69.55 -19.85
C ASP A 1095 22.37 -68.73 -20.69
N ALA A 1096 22.04 -68.54 -21.96
CA ALA A 1096 22.88 -67.81 -22.91
C ALA A 1096 23.19 -66.35 -22.51
N GLU A 1097 22.43 -65.73 -21.59
CA GLU A 1097 22.75 -64.39 -21.07
C GLU A 1097 23.78 -64.40 -19.93
N ASN A 1098 24.02 -65.56 -19.31
CA ASN A 1098 24.92 -65.70 -18.16
C ASN A 1098 26.05 -66.73 -18.32
N ALA A 1099 25.99 -67.61 -19.33
CA ALA A 1099 27.04 -68.57 -19.62
C ALA A 1099 28.31 -67.87 -20.14
N THR A 1100 29.47 -68.30 -19.63
CA THR A 1100 30.79 -67.94 -20.13
C THR A 1100 31.16 -68.74 -21.39
N GLN A 1101 32.22 -68.35 -22.09
CA GLN A 1101 32.70 -69.11 -23.27
C GLN A 1101 33.06 -70.56 -22.91
N VAL A 1102 33.60 -70.81 -21.70
CA VAL A 1102 33.97 -72.17 -21.26
C VAL A 1102 32.74 -73.07 -21.16
N GLU A 1103 31.65 -72.57 -20.57
CA GLU A 1103 30.39 -73.32 -20.42
C GLU A 1103 29.72 -73.57 -21.78
N VAL A 1104 29.78 -72.59 -22.70
CA VAL A 1104 29.32 -72.78 -24.09
C VAL A 1104 30.16 -73.84 -24.81
N ASP A 1105 31.49 -73.78 -24.72
CA ASP A 1105 32.41 -74.70 -25.40
C ASP A 1105 32.28 -76.13 -24.84
N GLU A 1106 32.08 -76.30 -23.53
CA GLU A 1106 31.79 -77.61 -22.92
C GLU A 1106 30.49 -78.22 -23.47
N VAL A 1107 29.43 -77.42 -23.61
CA VAL A 1107 28.15 -77.88 -24.19
C VAL A 1107 28.31 -78.22 -25.68
N VAL A 1108 29.05 -77.42 -26.45
CA VAL A 1108 29.40 -77.71 -27.85
C VAL A 1108 30.20 -79.02 -27.97
N ALA A 1109 31.15 -79.27 -27.06
CA ALA A 1109 31.94 -80.49 -27.02
C ALA A 1109 31.08 -81.72 -26.66
N LYS A 1110 30.16 -81.60 -25.67
CA LYS A 1110 29.19 -82.65 -25.33
C LYS A 1110 28.29 -82.98 -26.51
N LEU A 1111 27.69 -81.98 -27.17
CA LEU A 1111 26.85 -82.17 -28.37
C LEU A 1111 27.63 -82.82 -29.51
N THR A 1112 28.85 -82.37 -29.77
CA THR A 1112 29.69 -82.94 -30.84
C THR A 1112 30.06 -84.39 -30.55
N LYS A 1113 30.37 -84.73 -29.29
CA LYS A 1113 30.59 -86.11 -28.87
C LYS A 1113 29.34 -86.97 -29.03
N ALA A 1114 28.16 -86.44 -28.71
CA ALA A 1114 26.89 -87.16 -28.83
C ALA A 1114 26.48 -87.38 -30.30
N VAL A 1115 26.68 -86.40 -31.19
CA VAL A 1115 26.47 -86.56 -32.64
C VAL A 1115 27.41 -87.60 -33.23
N ASN A 1116 28.68 -87.58 -32.82
CA ASN A 1116 29.68 -88.58 -33.25
C ASN A 1116 29.45 -89.99 -32.65
N ALA A 1117 28.47 -90.15 -31.76
CA ALA A 1117 28.09 -91.41 -31.13
C ALA A 1117 26.71 -91.93 -31.59
N LEU A 1118 26.15 -91.36 -32.66
CA LEU A 1118 24.96 -91.90 -33.33
C LEU A 1118 25.28 -93.18 -34.10
N GLU A 1119 24.42 -94.19 -33.98
CA GLU A 1119 24.56 -95.48 -34.66
C GLU A 1119 23.44 -95.67 -35.68
N GLU A 1120 23.76 -96.02 -36.93
CA GLU A 1120 22.76 -96.22 -37.99
C GLU A 1120 22.07 -97.61 -37.91
N LYS A 1121 20.78 -97.68 -38.29
CA LYS A 1121 20.00 -98.93 -38.33
C LYS A 1121 20.39 -99.80 -39.52
N VAL A 1122 21.14 -100.87 -39.26
CA VAL A 1122 21.52 -101.88 -40.26
C VAL A 1122 20.39 -102.88 -40.52
N VAL A 1123 20.19 -103.29 -41.79
CA VAL A 1123 19.15 -104.24 -42.21
C VAL A 1123 19.78 -105.49 -42.85
N ILE A 1124 19.92 -106.59 -42.08
CA ILE A 1124 20.20 -107.96 -42.58
C ILE A 1124 19.48 -108.99 -41.67
N GLU A 1125 18.98 -110.08 -42.26
CA GLU A 1125 18.27 -111.21 -41.62
C GLU A 1125 19.23 -112.37 -41.16
N PRO A 1126 18.78 -113.48 -40.53
CA PRO A 1126 19.42 -113.98 -39.30
C PRO A 1126 20.09 -115.37 -39.38
N GLU A 1127 20.90 -115.73 -38.35
CA GLU A 1127 20.70 -116.93 -37.49
C GLU A 1127 21.91 -117.29 -36.56
N LYS A 1128 21.58 -117.80 -35.35
CA LYS A 1128 22.31 -118.81 -34.51
C LYS A 1128 23.73 -118.53 -33.94
N PRO A 1129 24.14 -119.21 -32.83
CA PRO A 1129 23.36 -119.66 -31.66
C PRO A 1129 24.08 -119.47 -30.28
N SER A 1130 23.56 -120.17 -29.26
CA SER A 1130 24.00 -120.38 -27.86
C SER A 1130 25.44 -120.91 -27.65
N GLU A 1131 26.03 -121.08 -26.44
CA GLU A 1131 25.63 -121.15 -25.01
C GLU A 1131 26.85 -120.69 -24.11
N LYS A 1132 26.79 -120.16 -22.87
CA LYS A 1132 26.45 -120.73 -21.53
C LYS A 1132 27.34 -121.93 -21.09
N PRO A 1133 27.51 -122.28 -19.78
CA PRO A 1133 27.14 -121.63 -18.49
C PRO A 1133 28.27 -121.67 -17.39
N GLU A 1134 27.91 -121.70 -16.08
CA GLU A 1134 28.69 -122.13 -14.87
C GLU A 1134 29.58 -121.08 -14.10
N ILE A 1135 29.79 -121.07 -12.76
CA ILE A 1135 29.16 -121.70 -11.56
C ILE A 1135 29.52 -120.94 -10.22
N LYS A 1136 28.59 -120.93 -9.23
CA LYS A 1136 28.62 -120.85 -7.71
C LYS A 1136 29.96 -120.75 -6.89
N PRO A 1137 29.96 -120.59 -5.52
CA PRO A 1137 28.99 -120.06 -4.50
C PRO A 1137 29.65 -119.19 -3.36
N GLU A 1138 29.01 -119.08 -2.16
CA GLU A 1138 29.56 -118.72 -0.79
C GLU A 1138 29.94 -117.22 -0.51
N THR A 1139 29.88 -116.60 0.70
CA THR A 1139 29.32 -116.94 2.05
C THR A 1139 28.97 -115.68 2.91
N LYS A 1140 28.28 -115.89 4.05
CA LYS A 1140 27.98 -114.98 5.22
C LYS A 1140 29.26 -114.80 6.14
N PRO A 1141 29.31 -114.13 7.34
CA PRO A 1141 28.28 -113.41 8.14
C PRO A 1141 28.67 -112.16 9.03
N GLU A 1142 27.66 -111.58 9.71
CA GLU A 1142 27.67 -110.93 11.07
C GLU A 1142 28.56 -109.69 11.37
N VAL A 1143 28.35 -108.84 12.41
CA VAL A 1143 27.57 -108.90 13.69
C VAL A 1143 26.69 -107.63 13.91
N LYS A 1144 25.87 -107.60 14.99
CA LYS A 1144 24.90 -106.56 15.47
C LYS A 1144 25.40 -105.98 16.85
N PRO A 1145 24.65 -105.35 17.82
CA PRO A 1145 23.27 -104.83 17.91
C PRO A 1145 23.07 -103.44 18.65
N GLU A 1146 21.79 -103.07 18.91
CA GLU A 1146 21.23 -102.23 20.03
C GLU A 1146 21.46 -100.69 20.05
N THR A 1147 20.56 -99.82 20.60
CA THR A 1147 19.33 -100.00 21.44
C THR A 1147 18.21 -98.92 21.18
N LYS A 1148 17.02 -99.10 21.78
CA LYS A 1148 15.83 -98.18 21.93
C LYS A 1148 15.86 -97.52 23.36
N PRO A 1149 14.85 -96.80 23.97
CA PRO A 1149 13.53 -96.27 23.53
C PRO A 1149 13.04 -94.86 24.03
N GLU A 1150 11.91 -94.39 23.45
CA GLU A 1150 10.69 -93.66 23.98
C GLU A 1150 10.68 -92.65 25.15
N VAL A 1151 9.83 -91.59 25.07
CA VAL A 1151 8.62 -91.26 25.93
C VAL A 1151 8.03 -89.84 25.61
N LYS A 1152 6.80 -89.51 26.11
CA LYS A 1152 5.91 -88.32 25.89
C LYS A 1152 5.63 -87.58 27.26
N PRO A 1153 4.76 -86.55 27.49
CA PRO A 1153 3.94 -85.62 26.65
C PRO A 1153 3.99 -84.12 27.15
N GLU A 1154 3.10 -83.10 27.00
CA GLU A 1154 1.91 -82.78 26.13
C GLU A 1154 1.94 -81.25 25.72
N THR A 1155 1.07 -80.22 25.92
CA THR A 1155 -0.23 -79.92 26.62
C THR A 1155 -1.20 -78.93 25.85
N LYS A 1156 -1.40 -77.65 26.27
CA LYS A 1156 -2.49 -76.68 25.84
C LYS A 1156 -2.30 -75.24 26.46
N PRO A 1157 -3.08 -74.14 26.14
CA PRO A 1157 -4.16 -73.93 25.13
C PRO A 1157 -4.25 -72.55 24.36
N GLU A 1158 -5.18 -72.49 23.39
CA GLU A 1158 -6.18 -71.41 23.05
C GLU A 1158 -6.01 -70.24 21.99
N ASP A 1159 -7.06 -70.15 21.13
CA ASP A 1159 -7.77 -69.04 20.44
C ASP A 1159 -7.28 -68.12 19.27
N LYS A 1160 -7.89 -68.36 18.07
CA LYS A 1160 -8.74 -67.48 17.18
C LYS A 1160 -8.21 -66.11 16.63
N LYS A 1161 -8.57 -65.61 15.41
CA LYS A 1161 -9.23 -66.13 14.17
C LYS A 1161 -9.15 -65.09 13.00
N ASP A 1162 -9.23 -65.55 11.73
CA ASP A 1162 -9.94 -65.03 10.51
C ASP A 1162 -10.20 -63.51 10.22
N ALA A 1163 -10.46 -63.02 8.99
CA ALA A 1163 -10.23 -63.46 7.58
C ALA A 1163 -10.65 -62.34 6.57
N THR A 1164 -10.75 -62.66 5.27
CA THR A 1164 -10.67 -61.77 4.07
C THR A 1164 -11.99 -61.37 3.35
N VAL A 1165 -12.07 -60.11 2.84
CA VAL A 1165 -12.38 -59.70 1.43
C VAL A 1165 -13.84 -59.63 0.82
N LYS A 1166 -14.14 -58.47 0.17
CA LYS A 1166 -15.00 -58.17 -1.04
C LYS A 1166 -16.55 -57.92 -1.02
N THR A 1167 -16.99 -57.17 -2.07
CA THR A 1167 -18.34 -57.01 -2.69
C THR A 1167 -19.46 -56.30 -1.89
N GLY A 1168 -20.51 -55.69 -2.48
CA GLY A 1168 -20.91 -55.49 -3.90
C GLY A 1168 -22.27 -54.76 -4.06
N ASP A 1169 -22.71 -54.48 -5.30
CA ASP A 1169 -23.99 -53.84 -5.73
C ASP A 1169 -25.12 -54.89 -5.98
N PRO A 1170 -26.42 -54.60 -6.28
CA PRO A 1170 -27.21 -53.35 -6.23
C PRO A 1170 -28.69 -53.47 -5.68
N THR A 1171 -29.46 -52.37 -5.77
CA THR A 1171 -30.95 -52.15 -5.77
C THR A 1171 -32.00 -53.29 -5.61
N SER A 1172 -33.12 -53.04 -4.87
CA SER A 1172 -34.53 -53.31 -5.30
C SER A 1172 -35.64 -52.70 -4.38
N LEU A 1173 -36.92 -52.81 -4.80
CA LEU A 1173 -38.13 -52.05 -4.39
C LEU A 1173 -39.03 -52.63 -3.25
N PHE A 1174 -39.81 -51.73 -2.62
CA PHE A 1174 -41.16 -51.87 -2.00
C PHE A 1174 -41.59 -53.14 -1.22
N GLY A 1175 -41.68 -53.01 0.12
CA GLY A 1175 -42.93 -52.59 0.79
C GLY A 1175 -43.97 -53.62 1.27
N LEU A 1176 -44.24 -53.65 2.60
CA LEU A 1176 -45.57 -53.83 3.21
C LEU A 1176 -45.58 -53.43 4.71
N VAL A 1177 -46.76 -53.37 5.34
CA VAL A 1177 -47.01 -52.75 6.66
C VAL A 1177 -47.75 -53.69 7.61
N SER A 1178 -47.40 -53.71 8.92
CA SER A 1178 -48.37 -53.81 10.05
C SER A 1178 -47.73 -53.76 11.46
N ALA A 1179 -48.28 -52.91 12.34
CA ALA A 1179 -48.65 -53.08 13.76
C ALA A 1179 -47.82 -53.98 14.73
N MET A 1180 -47.67 -53.72 16.04
CA MET A 1180 -48.03 -52.66 17.02
C MET A 1180 -47.39 -53.07 18.39
N ALA A 1181 -47.28 -52.31 19.50
CA ALA A 1181 -47.33 -50.89 19.87
C ALA A 1181 -46.97 -50.76 21.40
N LEU A 1182 -47.14 -49.56 22.01
CA LEU A 1182 -47.05 -49.23 23.45
C LEU A 1182 -45.62 -49.14 24.07
N SER A 1183 -45.32 -48.21 24.99
CA SER A 1183 -46.03 -46.99 25.46
C SER A 1183 -45.10 -46.03 26.26
N LEU A 1184 -45.61 -44.83 26.61
CA LEU A 1184 -45.02 -43.75 27.45
C LEU A 1184 -43.86 -42.96 26.76
N ALA A 1185 -43.92 -41.66 26.43
CA ALA A 1185 -44.54 -40.42 26.95
C ALA A 1185 -43.73 -39.70 28.06
N GLY A 1186 -43.58 -38.37 28.07
CA GLY A 1186 -43.90 -37.35 27.04
C GLY A 1186 -44.13 -35.93 27.59
N PHE A 1187 -44.20 -34.92 26.68
CA PHE A 1187 -44.69 -33.53 26.88
C PHE A 1187 -43.84 -32.59 27.80
N VAL A 1188 -43.84 -31.25 27.71
CA VAL A 1188 -44.48 -30.21 26.84
C VAL A 1188 -43.53 -28.97 26.86
N SER A 1189 -43.24 -28.21 25.78
CA SER A 1189 -44.01 -27.11 25.14
C SER A 1189 -44.23 -25.86 26.05
N VAL A 1190 -44.38 -24.59 25.60
CA VAL A 1190 -44.64 -24.03 24.25
C VAL A 1190 -44.27 -22.52 24.15
N LYS A 1191 -44.20 -21.96 22.91
CA LYS A 1191 -44.49 -20.58 22.38
C LYS A 1191 -44.79 -19.42 23.39
N LYS A 1192 -44.54 -18.11 23.10
CA LYS A 1192 -44.37 -17.38 21.81
C LYS A 1192 -43.86 -15.93 22.00
N LYS A 1193 -43.43 -15.32 20.87
CA LYS A 1193 -43.57 -13.90 20.45
C LYS A 1193 -42.63 -12.82 21.06
N LYS A 1194 -42.06 -12.05 20.11
CA LYS A 1194 -41.68 -10.63 20.17
C LYS A 1194 -40.51 -10.24 21.09
N ASP A 1195 -39.75 -9.19 20.75
CA ASP A 1195 -39.79 -8.38 19.51
C ASP A 1195 -38.58 -8.67 18.59
#